data_AF-A0A2N3EYQ8-F1
#
_entry.id   AF-A0A2N3EYQ8-F1
#
_cell.length_a   1.000
_cell.length_b   1.000
_cell.length_c   1.000
_cell.angle_alpha   90.00
_cell.angle_beta   90.00
_cell.angle_gamma   90.00
#
_symmetry.space_group_name_H-M   'P 1'
#
loop_
_entity.id
_entity.type
_entity.pdbx_description
1 polymer ?
#
loop_
_entity_poly.entity_id
_entity_poly.type
_entity_poly.pdbx_seq_one_letter_code
_entity_poly.pdbx_strand_id
1 'polypeptide(L)'
;MKSLENLTLAQIYPRVSGDTNFNCCGDPDCGNYGVEPAPTKHAFVGRGATERRLKAAMADPAIARGVGRYKIEAESGDNLHRETDAFEFAGDPRAWNDGRVLVCQHLRGNSECGVRTRLISNEAYEEERHRLWVQNGALEGPFCGNCGTAYLEKPEEFIFNGANGKPSRKIGRKKGSVPRARSVRVIHKPCKGLPGARFTVSSEHRRQKKRDENIEILSLLANGTGLHDIRRILRTPRGETEPGMSRLYDRIFWLERTLLAYEQAQLAEWRKRVERQRIKEGKPYTHTRIAHDDIVVGVNWQTKIDRKITQLNCSVSADIRSGYVFRCDVDFDPTIDPLEVIEDAYFGVARDSALRKQYRNSKGVFTAPLLHFQRPTARFDEPALFTAAEMRLHHFVWRAAKAFDAAGEALSPEAHMATQAASTRANEIEHLRDHWFNFVKHERDSRNAFDGVMTRDTYTKAASLACLKWMIPSGKLTLVGEKEGQAARVVPHIFREEILADRFEWAVIGFTKDASIDHIREKQAEFSESLAEWRKMHPDLTPWEALQSWTSANLSPAYHTDPKDQSKSSLVGPNLASAAFPRLWVNSPIQTANEIDKTVGFPILSPRYRNAYRRLGIDDEIDDAELRAAITRRVIHATIQPTSTFMNAIRERVSIIQRAGGRSSRVGAKYINGAAYNPRVLIALMNIWRVHYNFFDWRSYRQPLEEEALSPEGAASGAGEKNADAAENGEQFRRLAVPGTDKAIFVPKRRTNRVIRTTPAMRMGVHQPSKPKGSEQEAGSAEEAEAPGGARQKKQDRRRDDRPHLPSLARILYQPWLFHGTPMWAKLQGR
;
A
#
# COMPACT_ATOMS: atom_id res chain seq x y z
N MET A 1 -28.59 -17.85 -28.96
CA MET A 1 -28.71 -16.50 -28.37
C MET A 1 -28.08 -15.50 -29.33
N LYS A 2 -28.65 -14.30 -29.54
CA LYS A 2 -28.08 -13.33 -30.50
C LYS A 2 -26.96 -12.52 -29.82
N SER A 3 -25.83 -12.34 -30.50
CA SER A 3 -24.78 -11.44 -30.03
C SER A 3 -25.15 -9.98 -30.24
N LEU A 4 -24.70 -9.10 -29.36
CA LEU A 4 -24.83 -7.66 -29.58
C LEU A 4 -24.05 -7.20 -30.83
N GLU A 5 -24.44 -6.04 -31.35
CA GLU A 5 -23.65 -5.37 -32.38
C GLU A 5 -22.23 -5.06 -31.88
N ASN A 6 -21.24 -5.27 -32.74
CA ASN A 6 -19.84 -5.05 -32.39
C ASN A 6 -19.53 -3.56 -32.24
N LEU A 7 -19.09 -3.18 -31.05
CA LEU A 7 -18.62 -1.83 -30.74
C LEU A 7 -17.17 -1.64 -31.23
N THR A 8 -16.95 -0.55 -31.96
CA THR A 8 -15.62 -0.13 -32.44
C THR A 8 -14.79 0.50 -31.32
N LEU A 9 -13.47 0.47 -31.45
CA LEU A 9 -12.57 1.11 -30.49
C LEU A 9 -12.89 2.59 -30.27
N ALA A 10 -13.23 3.35 -31.32
CA ALA A 10 -13.60 4.76 -31.20
C ALA A 10 -14.86 5.00 -30.36
N GLN A 11 -15.79 4.04 -30.35
CA GLN A 11 -17.05 4.15 -29.60
C GLN A 11 -16.88 3.85 -28.10
N ILE A 12 -15.90 3.03 -27.74
CA ILE A 12 -15.74 2.51 -26.37
C ILE A 12 -14.40 2.83 -25.72
N TYR A 13 -13.49 3.54 -26.40
CA TYR A 13 -12.23 3.92 -25.77
C TYR A 13 -12.49 4.73 -24.49
N PRO A 14 -11.91 4.33 -23.34
CA PRO A 14 -12.12 5.05 -22.09
C PRO A 14 -11.64 6.50 -22.21
N ARG A 15 -12.35 7.42 -21.54
CA ARG A 15 -11.92 8.81 -21.44
C ARG A 15 -10.53 8.86 -20.79
N VAL A 16 -9.65 9.67 -21.35
CA VAL A 16 -8.36 9.96 -20.74
C VAL A 16 -8.59 11.00 -19.65
N SER A 17 -8.20 10.65 -18.43
CA SER A 17 -8.35 11.46 -17.23
C SER A 17 -7.06 11.35 -16.42
N GLY A 18 -6.71 12.41 -15.70
CA GLY A 18 -5.51 12.46 -14.87
C GLY A 18 -4.19 12.47 -15.65
N ASP A 19 -3.12 12.08 -14.95
CA ASP A 19 -1.74 12.03 -15.46
C ASP A 19 -1.36 10.67 -16.05
N THR A 20 -2.17 9.63 -15.78
CA THR A 20 -1.86 8.24 -16.12
C THR A 20 -2.95 7.65 -17.01
N ASN A 21 -2.55 7.11 -18.16
CA ASN A 21 -3.43 6.35 -19.05
C ASN A 21 -2.98 4.88 -19.12
N PHE A 22 -3.85 3.97 -18.67
CA PHE A 22 -3.59 2.52 -18.74
C PHE A 22 -4.01 1.89 -20.06
N ASN A 23 -4.74 2.62 -20.91
CA ASN A 23 -5.34 2.10 -22.12
C ASN A 23 -4.45 2.37 -23.35
N CYS A 24 -3.15 2.08 -23.22
CA CYS A 24 -2.14 2.22 -24.28
C CYS A 24 -1.14 1.06 -24.23
N CYS A 25 -0.12 1.07 -25.09
CA CYS A 25 0.91 0.02 -25.04
C CYS A 25 1.75 0.19 -23.76
N GLY A 26 2.04 -0.92 -23.07
CA GLY A 26 2.87 -0.95 -21.86
C GLY A 26 4.34 -1.33 -22.10
N ASP A 27 4.74 -1.59 -23.35
CA ASP A 27 6.13 -1.91 -23.71
C ASP A 27 6.94 -0.63 -23.92
N PRO A 28 7.95 -0.33 -23.08
CA PRO A 28 8.75 0.90 -23.18
C PRO A 28 9.53 1.07 -24.50
N ASP A 29 9.76 -0.01 -25.25
CA ASP A 29 10.49 0.03 -26.52
C ASP A 29 9.56 0.10 -27.74
N CYS A 30 8.25 0.15 -27.52
CA CYS A 30 7.26 0.26 -28.58
C CYS A 30 6.98 1.74 -28.91
N GLY A 31 6.87 2.09 -30.19
CA GLY A 31 6.51 3.45 -30.61
C GLY A 31 5.08 3.87 -30.20
N ASN A 32 4.27 2.93 -29.73
CA ASN A 32 2.95 3.16 -29.14
C ASN A 32 2.95 3.24 -27.60
N TYR A 33 4.13 3.29 -26.96
CA TYR A 33 4.25 3.40 -25.51
C TYR A 33 3.70 4.74 -24.98
N GLY A 34 2.60 4.67 -24.24
CA GLY A 34 1.88 5.88 -23.80
C GLY A 34 1.20 6.67 -24.92
N VAL A 35 1.05 6.08 -26.11
CA VAL A 35 0.34 6.71 -27.22
C VAL A 35 -1.10 6.20 -27.24
N GLU A 36 -2.05 7.11 -27.27
CA GLU A 36 -3.47 6.77 -27.35
C GLU A 36 -3.83 6.17 -28.72
N PRO A 37 -4.86 5.31 -28.79
CA PRO A 37 -5.41 4.92 -30.06
C PRO A 37 -5.89 6.12 -30.87
N ALA A 38 -5.50 6.15 -32.14
CA ALA A 38 -5.93 7.15 -33.12
C ALA A 38 -6.82 6.49 -34.18
N PRO A 39 -8.04 6.05 -33.84
CA PRO A 39 -8.86 5.24 -34.73
C PRO A 39 -9.20 5.95 -36.04
N THR A 40 -9.35 7.28 -36.02
CA THR A 40 -9.61 8.11 -37.21
C THR A 40 -8.41 8.17 -38.15
N LYS A 41 -7.18 8.21 -37.61
CA LYS A 41 -5.93 8.21 -38.39
C LYS A 41 -5.73 6.91 -39.18
N HIS A 42 -6.33 5.82 -38.70
CA HIS A 42 -6.23 4.48 -39.29
C HIS A 42 -7.55 3.99 -39.91
N ALA A 43 -8.53 4.88 -40.08
CA ALA A 43 -9.87 4.56 -40.61
C ALA A 43 -9.87 4.41 -42.14
N PHE A 44 -9.19 3.38 -42.65
CA PHE A 44 -9.22 3.03 -44.07
C PHE A 44 -10.28 1.94 -44.31
N VAL A 45 -11.47 2.33 -44.76
CA VAL A 45 -12.60 1.42 -45.04
C VAL A 45 -13.17 1.63 -46.46
N GLY A 46 -13.71 0.57 -47.06
CA GLY A 46 -14.32 0.58 -48.39
C GLY A 46 -13.38 0.22 -49.55
N ARG A 47 -13.85 0.38 -50.80
CA ARG A 47 -13.06 0.07 -52.01
C ARG A 47 -11.77 0.90 -52.04
N GLY A 48 -10.65 0.28 -52.42
CA GLY A 48 -9.33 0.93 -52.45
C GLY A 48 -8.77 1.35 -51.08
N ALA A 49 -9.27 0.81 -49.96
CA ALA A 49 -8.77 1.13 -48.62
C ALA A 49 -7.27 0.82 -48.47
N THR A 50 -6.80 -0.29 -49.05
CA THR A 50 -5.39 -0.70 -49.03
C THR A 50 -4.49 0.29 -49.77
N GLU A 51 -4.90 0.74 -50.96
CA GLU A 51 -4.16 1.75 -51.74
C GLU A 51 -4.13 3.11 -51.04
N ARG A 52 -5.26 3.54 -50.47
CA ARG A 52 -5.33 4.78 -49.68
C ARG A 52 -4.45 4.72 -48.45
N ARG A 53 -4.41 3.56 -47.77
CA ARG A 53 -3.50 3.33 -46.65
C ARG A 53 -2.04 3.36 -47.09
N LEU A 54 -1.70 2.75 -48.22
CA LEU A 54 -0.34 2.75 -48.77
C LEU A 54 0.10 4.17 -49.11
N LYS A 55 -0.75 4.95 -49.78
CA LYS A 55 -0.50 6.36 -50.10
C LYS A 55 -0.32 7.22 -48.84
N ALA A 56 -1.18 7.02 -47.83
CA ALA A 56 -1.06 7.72 -46.55
C ALA A 56 0.20 7.30 -45.76
N ALA A 57 0.59 6.03 -45.83
CA ALA A 57 1.82 5.53 -45.22
C ALA A 57 3.09 6.05 -45.91
N MET A 58 3.05 6.24 -47.23
CA MET A 58 4.13 6.90 -47.98
C MET A 58 4.25 8.39 -47.61
N ALA A 59 3.13 9.05 -47.30
CA ALA A 59 3.12 10.47 -46.92
C ALA A 59 3.45 10.71 -45.43
N ASP A 60 3.05 9.81 -44.52
CA ASP A 60 3.29 9.90 -43.08
C ASP A 60 3.93 8.60 -42.55
N PRO A 61 5.24 8.62 -42.21
CA PRO A 61 5.94 7.48 -41.63
C PRO A 61 5.32 6.95 -40.32
N ALA A 62 4.57 7.77 -39.58
CA ALA A 62 3.85 7.33 -38.39
C ALA A 62 2.65 6.42 -38.74
N ILE A 63 1.99 6.64 -39.88
CA ILE A 63 0.96 5.72 -40.39
C ILE A 63 1.59 4.41 -40.83
N ALA A 64 2.73 4.49 -41.54
CA ALA A 64 3.48 3.31 -41.95
C ALA A 64 3.87 2.44 -40.74
N ARG A 65 4.39 3.04 -39.67
CA ARG A 65 4.78 2.35 -38.44
C ARG A 65 3.60 1.96 -37.53
N GLY A 66 2.38 2.36 -37.84
CA GLY A 66 1.21 2.05 -37.02
C GLY A 66 1.17 2.80 -35.69
N VAL A 67 1.67 4.04 -35.64
CA VAL A 67 1.59 4.89 -34.44
C VAL A 67 0.13 5.19 -34.12
N GLY A 68 -0.32 4.87 -32.90
CA GLY A 68 -1.73 4.94 -32.48
C GLY A 68 -2.62 3.85 -33.07
N ARG A 69 -2.06 2.84 -33.75
CA ARG A 69 -2.82 1.73 -34.33
C ARG A 69 -3.02 0.60 -33.32
N TYR A 70 -4.27 0.29 -33.03
CA TYR A 70 -4.67 -0.78 -32.13
C TYR A 70 -5.86 -1.55 -32.67
N LYS A 71 -5.91 -2.83 -32.31
CA LYS A 71 -7.09 -3.69 -32.49
C LYS A 71 -7.77 -3.87 -31.14
N ILE A 72 -9.09 -4.04 -31.15
CA ILE A 72 -9.85 -4.41 -29.97
C ILE A 72 -10.39 -5.82 -30.13
N GLU A 73 -10.33 -6.60 -29.06
CA GLU A 73 -10.81 -7.98 -28.98
C GLU A 73 -11.69 -8.15 -27.73
N ALA A 74 -12.57 -9.14 -27.77
CA ALA A 74 -13.25 -9.58 -26.56
C ALA A 74 -12.23 -10.19 -25.59
N GLU A 75 -12.40 -9.95 -24.29
CA GLU A 75 -11.55 -10.57 -23.28
C GLU A 75 -11.98 -12.01 -23.06
N SER A 76 -11.03 -12.96 -23.10
CA SER A 76 -11.33 -14.35 -22.81
C SER A 76 -11.62 -14.56 -21.32
N GLY A 77 -12.75 -15.17 -20.98
CA GLY A 77 -13.08 -15.57 -19.61
C GLY A 77 -14.59 -15.74 -19.42
N ASP A 78 -15.01 -16.89 -18.88
CA ASP A 78 -16.42 -17.22 -18.68
C ASP A 78 -17.11 -16.23 -17.71
N ASN A 79 -16.36 -15.68 -16.75
CA ASN A 79 -16.86 -14.67 -15.80
C ASN A 79 -17.07 -13.27 -16.41
N LEU A 80 -16.70 -13.07 -17.68
CA LEU A 80 -16.95 -11.83 -18.43
C LEU A 80 -18.02 -12.01 -19.50
N HIS A 81 -18.48 -13.23 -19.72
CA HIS A 81 -19.64 -13.47 -20.55
C HIS A 81 -20.92 -13.02 -19.82
N ARG A 82 -21.80 -12.36 -20.55
CA ARG A 82 -23.05 -11.78 -20.04
C ARG A 82 -24.17 -12.26 -20.93
N GLU A 83 -25.22 -12.74 -20.30
CA GLU A 83 -26.44 -13.17 -20.96
C GLU A 83 -27.61 -12.54 -20.22
N THR A 84 -28.50 -11.89 -20.97
CA THR A 84 -29.69 -11.25 -20.41
C THR A 84 -30.91 -11.47 -21.29
N ASP A 85 -32.03 -11.71 -20.65
CA ASP A 85 -33.40 -11.64 -21.17
C ASP A 85 -34.21 -10.55 -20.44
N ALA A 86 -33.56 -9.68 -19.66
CA ALA A 86 -34.22 -8.66 -18.88
C ALA A 86 -34.52 -7.39 -19.69
N PHE A 87 -35.49 -6.61 -19.19
CA PHE A 87 -35.91 -5.31 -19.75
C PHE A 87 -36.23 -5.38 -21.26
N GLU A 88 -35.49 -4.64 -22.10
CA GLU A 88 -35.69 -4.56 -23.55
C GLU A 88 -35.38 -5.87 -24.29
N PHE A 89 -34.78 -6.86 -23.63
CA PHE A 89 -34.42 -8.15 -24.22
C PHE A 89 -35.37 -9.29 -23.83
N ALA A 90 -36.49 -8.98 -23.18
CA ALA A 90 -37.53 -9.94 -22.85
C ALA A 90 -38.05 -10.67 -24.10
N GLY A 91 -37.94 -12.01 -24.09
CA GLY A 91 -38.34 -12.87 -25.21
C GLY A 91 -37.35 -12.91 -26.39
N ASP A 92 -36.27 -12.12 -26.37
CA ASP A 92 -35.22 -12.13 -27.40
C ASP A 92 -33.83 -11.93 -26.76
N PRO A 93 -33.31 -12.96 -26.05
CA PRO A 93 -32.13 -12.83 -25.21
C PRO A 93 -30.88 -12.41 -25.99
N ARG A 94 -30.01 -11.64 -25.32
CA ARG A 94 -28.76 -11.12 -25.86
C ARG A 94 -27.56 -11.56 -25.04
N ALA A 95 -26.46 -11.80 -25.75
CA ALA A 95 -25.16 -12.08 -25.15
C ALA A 95 -24.10 -11.06 -25.54
N TRP A 96 -23.20 -10.76 -24.61
CA TRP A 96 -21.98 -10.01 -24.89
C TRP A 96 -20.84 -10.36 -23.93
N ASN A 97 -19.62 -10.04 -24.35
CA ASN A 97 -18.48 -10.05 -23.45
C ASN A 97 -18.34 -8.68 -22.78
N ASP A 98 -18.21 -8.63 -21.47
CA ASP A 98 -18.16 -7.41 -20.66
C ASP A 98 -16.77 -6.76 -20.62
N GLY A 99 -15.74 -7.55 -20.94
CA GLY A 99 -14.35 -7.14 -21.01
C GLY A 99 -13.88 -6.87 -22.44
N ARG A 100 -12.85 -6.02 -22.57
CA ARG A 100 -12.20 -5.75 -23.85
C ARG A 100 -10.71 -5.71 -23.68
N VAL A 101 -10.00 -6.24 -24.68
CA VAL A 101 -8.54 -6.23 -24.76
C VAL A 101 -8.11 -5.37 -25.93
N LEU A 102 -7.22 -4.42 -25.66
CA LEU A 102 -6.53 -3.61 -26.63
C LEU A 102 -5.24 -4.33 -27.05
N VAL A 103 -5.03 -4.54 -28.35
CA VAL A 103 -3.84 -5.19 -28.91
C VAL A 103 -3.06 -4.19 -29.76
N CYS A 104 -1.79 -3.97 -29.41
CA CYS A 104 -0.94 -3.02 -30.10
C CYS A 104 -0.51 -3.53 -31.49
N GLN A 105 -0.69 -2.71 -32.53
CA GLN A 105 -0.31 -3.02 -33.91
C GLN A 105 0.81 -2.13 -34.44
N HIS A 106 1.63 -1.57 -33.55
CA HIS A 106 2.84 -0.83 -33.94
C HIS A 106 3.83 -1.80 -34.59
N LEU A 107 4.40 -1.42 -35.73
CA LEU A 107 5.42 -2.21 -36.40
C LEU A 107 6.81 -1.94 -35.80
N ARG A 108 7.42 -2.99 -35.27
CA ARG A 108 8.81 -3.01 -34.78
C ARG A 108 9.63 -3.93 -35.67
N GLY A 109 10.44 -3.34 -36.56
CA GLY A 109 11.08 -4.09 -37.64
C GLY A 109 10.01 -4.72 -38.53
N ASN A 110 10.06 -6.05 -38.69
CA ASN A 110 9.14 -6.80 -39.55
C ASN A 110 7.93 -7.41 -38.81
N SER A 111 7.73 -7.08 -37.52
CA SER A 111 6.68 -7.68 -36.68
C SER A 111 5.78 -6.62 -36.03
N GLU A 112 4.49 -6.92 -35.86
CA GLU A 112 3.60 -6.13 -35.01
C GLU A 112 3.95 -6.36 -33.53
N CYS A 113 3.84 -5.32 -32.71
CA CYS A 113 4.17 -5.35 -31.29
C CYS A 113 3.38 -6.40 -30.50
N GLY A 114 2.08 -6.55 -30.76
CA GLY A 114 1.25 -7.62 -30.21
C GLY A 114 0.94 -7.53 -28.71
N VAL A 115 1.45 -6.51 -28.00
CA VAL A 115 1.18 -6.31 -26.57
C VAL A 115 -0.32 -6.13 -26.33
N ARG A 116 -0.84 -6.91 -25.38
CA ARG A 116 -2.27 -6.97 -25.03
C ARG A 116 -2.50 -6.30 -23.68
N THR A 117 -3.46 -5.38 -23.62
CA THR A 117 -3.83 -4.68 -22.39
C THR A 117 -5.35 -4.65 -22.28
N ARG A 118 -5.90 -5.12 -21.15
CA ARG A 118 -7.34 -4.99 -20.88
C ARG A 118 -7.74 -3.51 -20.76
N LEU A 119 -8.94 -3.14 -21.21
CA LEU A 119 -9.47 -1.79 -21.02
C LEU A 119 -9.98 -1.59 -19.58
N ILE A 120 -9.63 -0.46 -18.96
CA ILE A 120 -10.12 -0.01 -17.64
C ILE A 120 -10.51 1.47 -17.68
N SER A 121 -11.27 1.91 -16.68
CA SER A 121 -11.66 3.31 -16.52
C SER A 121 -10.52 4.10 -15.90
N ASN A 122 -10.05 5.14 -16.58
CA ASN A 122 -9.08 6.07 -16.00
C ASN A 122 -9.75 6.95 -14.93
N GLU A 123 -11.03 7.30 -15.06
CA GLU A 123 -11.77 8.04 -14.02
C GLU A 123 -11.88 7.22 -12.72
N ALA A 124 -12.24 5.94 -12.82
CA ALA A 124 -12.31 5.05 -11.64
C ALA A 124 -10.95 4.88 -10.94
N TYR A 125 -9.87 4.87 -11.73
CA TYR A 125 -8.52 4.90 -11.17
C TYR A 125 -8.23 6.20 -10.42
N GLU A 126 -8.60 7.35 -10.99
CA GLU A 126 -8.35 8.65 -10.37
C GLU A 126 -9.11 8.82 -9.05
N GLU A 127 -10.36 8.34 -8.98
CA GLU A 127 -11.12 8.28 -7.74
C GLU A 127 -10.44 7.41 -6.68
N GLU A 128 -9.92 6.23 -7.09
CA GLU A 128 -9.23 5.33 -6.18
C GLU A 128 -7.87 5.88 -5.72
N ARG A 129 -7.15 6.55 -6.63
CA ARG A 129 -5.93 7.31 -6.33
C ARG A 129 -6.21 8.40 -5.31
N HIS A 130 -7.30 9.15 -5.50
CA HIS A 130 -7.71 10.19 -4.58
C HIS A 130 -8.01 9.61 -3.19
N ARG A 131 -8.82 8.54 -3.08
CA ARG A 131 -9.10 7.86 -1.80
C ARG A 131 -7.82 7.50 -1.05
N LEU A 132 -6.86 6.86 -1.74
CA LEU A 132 -5.61 6.43 -1.11
C LEU A 132 -4.68 7.60 -0.79
N TRP A 133 -4.69 8.67 -1.57
CA TRP A 133 -3.97 9.89 -1.27
C TRP A 133 -4.46 10.46 0.06
N VAL A 134 -5.77 10.64 0.20
CA VAL A 134 -6.38 11.24 1.39
C VAL A 134 -6.52 10.27 2.57
N GLN A 135 -6.05 9.03 2.43
CA GLN A 135 -6.14 7.98 3.46
C GLN A 135 -7.60 7.75 3.92
N ASN A 136 -8.51 7.54 2.97
CA ASN A 136 -9.96 7.38 3.23
C ASN A 136 -10.56 8.60 3.94
N GLY A 137 -10.25 9.81 3.45
CA GLY A 137 -10.70 11.08 4.01
C GLY A 137 -10.03 11.50 5.32
N ALA A 138 -9.17 10.66 5.92
CA ALA A 138 -8.49 10.99 7.17
C ALA A 138 -7.61 12.24 7.04
N LEU A 139 -7.10 12.52 5.83
CA LEU A 139 -6.20 13.62 5.51
C LEU A 139 -6.80 14.64 4.51
N GLU A 140 -8.12 14.75 4.36
CA GLU A 140 -8.74 15.79 3.51
C GLU A 140 -8.65 17.19 4.13
N GLY A 141 -8.71 17.27 5.46
CA GLY A 141 -8.81 18.55 6.15
C GLY A 141 -10.15 19.26 5.87
N PRO A 142 -10.31 20.51 6.32
CA PRO A 142 -11.53 21.28 6.09
C PRO A 142 -11.51 21.92 4.70
N PHE A 143 -12.68 22.11 4.10
CA PHE A 143 -12.83 22.75 2.79
C PHE A 143 -13.63 24.05 2.87
N CYS A 144 -13.45 24.90 1.86
CA CYS A 144 -14.27 26.08 1.66
C CYS A 144 -15.69 25.66 1.25
N GLY A 145 -16.70 25.95 2.07
CA GLY A 145 -18.10 25.62 1.75
C GLY A 145 -18.69 26.41 0.58
N ASN A 146 -17.95 27.37 0.01
CA ASN A 146 -18.36 28.13 -1.18
C ASN A 146 -17.87 27.50 -2.49
N CYS A 147 -16.56 27.22 -2.58
CA CYS A 147 -15.92 26.77 -3.82
C CYS A 147 -15.38 25.34 -3.76
N GLY A 148 -15.51 24.66 -2.62
CA GLY A 148 -15.04 23.29 -2.42
C GLY A 148 -13.53 23.12 -2.25
N THR A 149 -12.71 24.17 -2.41
CA THR A 149 -11.24 24.06 -2.26
C THR A 149 -10.88 23.50 -0.88
N ALA A 150 -10.06 22.45 -0.84
CA ALA A 150 -9.63 21.85 0.41
C ALA A 150 -8.42 22.59 1.01
N TYR A 151 -8.37 22.69 2.33
CA TYR A 151 -7.30 23.39 3.03
C TYR A 151 -5.91 22.81 2.74
N LEU A 152 -5.79 21.49 2.63
CA LEU A 152 -4.50 20.82 2.41
C LEU A 152 -4.03 20.90 0.95
N GLU A 153 -4.93 21.19 0.01
CA GLU A 153 -4.57 21.43 -1.39
C GLU A 153 -3.89 22.80 -1.56
N LYS A 154 -4.41 23.82 -0.88
CA LYS A 154 -3.94 25.21 -1.00
C LYS A 154 -3.90 25.94 0.34
N PRO A 155 -3.05 25.50 1.29
CA PRO A 155 -3.05 26.04 2.65
C PRO A 155 -2.77 27.55 2.72
N GLU A 156 -2.04 28.10 1.76
CA GLU A 156 -1.75 29.53 1.61
C GLU A 156 -2.97 30.39 1.25
N GLU A 157 -4.01 29.79 0.66
CA GLU A 157 -5.28 30.46 0.37
C GLU A 157 -6.16 30.59 1.62
N PHE A 158 -5.83 29.92 2.73
CA PHE A 158 -6.61 29.99 3.97
C PHE A 158 -5.92 30.87 5.02
N ILE A 159 -6.71 31.69 5.71
CA ILE A 159 -6.24 32.57 6.80
C ILE A 159 -6.95 32.29 8.11
N PHE A 160 -6.18 32.43 9.18
CA PHE A 160 -6.72 32.45 10.54
C PHE A 160 -7.50 33.75 10.77
N ASN A 161 -8.77 33.61 11.16
CA ASN A 161 -9.64 34.72 11.50
C ASN A 161 -10.12 34.64 12.96
N GLY A 162 -9.16 34.44 13.86
CA GLY A 162 -9.39 34.46 15.30
C GLY A 162 -9.70 33.10 15.92
N ALA A 163 -9.60 33.06 17.24
CA ALA A 163 -9.97 31.93 18.07
C ALA A 163 -11.40 32.09 18.60
N ASN A 164 -12.14 30.99 18.70
CA ASN A 164 -13.42 30.93 19.40
C ASN A 164 -13.20 30.37 20.81
N GLY A 165 -13.70 31.06 21.83
CA GLY A 165 -13.63 30.60 23.22
C GLY A 165 -13.90 31.73 24.21
N LYS A 166 -15.13 31.81 24.74
CA LYS A 166 -15.44 32.73 25.86
C LYS A 166 -14.54 32.38 27.07
N PRO A 167 -14.02 33.39 27.79
CA PRO A 167 -13.35 33.16 29.07
C PRO A 167 -14.31 32.41 30.00
N SER A 168 -13.81 31.42 30.76
CA SER A 168 -14.58 30.97 31.92
C SER A 168 -14.80 32.20 32.81
N ARG A 169 -16.05 32.49 33.19
CA ARG A 169 -16.34 33.48 34.23
C ARG A 169 -15.42 33.21 35.41
N LYS A 170 -14.74 34.26 35.88
CA LYS A 170 -13.79 34.23 37.00
C LYS A 170 -14.44 33.53 38.21
N ILE A 171 -13.78 32.51 38.74
CA ILE A 171 -13.85 32.15 40.15
C ILE A 171 -12.41 32.08 40.63
N GLY A 172 -12.02 33.00 41.52
CA GLY A 172 -10.72 32.98 42.19
C GLY A 172 -9.55 33.59 41.42
N ARG A 173 -8.80 34.47 42.09
CA ARG A 173 -7.62 35.19 41.59
C ARG A 173 -6.45 34.21 41.36
N LYS A 174 -6.18 33.81 40.11
CA LYS A 174 -4.82 33.47 39.64
C LYS A 174 -4.57 34.05 38.25
N LYS A 175 -3.73 35.09 38.17
CA LYS A 175 -3.12 35.59 36.93
C LYS A 175 -2.14 34.51 36.45
N GLY A 176 -2.37 33.90 35.29
CA GLY A 176 -1.36 33.03 34.68
C GLY A 176 -1.81 32.09 33.55
N SER A 177 -3.09 31.73 33.43
CA SER A 177 -3.51 30.84 32.33
C SER A 177 -3.88 31.64 31.08
N VAL A 178 -2.98 31.71 30.10
CA VAL A 178 -3.31 32.15 28.74
C VAL A 178 -4.47 31.28 28.22
N PRO A 179 -5.62 31.86 27.83
CA PRO A 179 -6.77 31.08 27.40
C PRO A 179 -6.45 30.35 26.10
N ARG A 180 -6.49 29.01 26.12
CA ARG A 180 -6.38 28.20 24.90
C ARG A 180 -7.66 28.35 24.07
N ALA A 181 -7.51 28.72 22.81
CA ALA A 181 -8.58 28.76 21.82
C ALA A 181 -9.37 27.43 21.79
N ARG A 182 -10.72 27.47 21.85
CA ARG A 182 -11.59 26.27 21.78
C ARG A 182 -11.80 25.78 20.36
N SER A 183 -11.74 26.69 19.41
CA SER A 183 -11.76 26.41 17.99
C SER A 183 -11.09 27.55 17.23
N VAL A 184 -10.67 27.25 16.02
CA VAL A 184 -9.95 28.16 15.13
C VAL A 184 -10.89 28.54 14.00
N ARG A 185 -11.13 29.84 13.81
CA ARG A 185 -11.87 30.31 12.64
C ARG A 185 -10.89 30.42 11.47
N VAL A 186 -11.28 29.87 10.34
CA VAL A 186 -10.53 29.87 9.09
C VAL A 186 -11.38 30.53 8.02
N ILE A 187 -10.74 31.29 7.13
CA ILE A 187 -11.37 31.88 5.95
C ILE A 187 -10.56 31.50 4.72
N HIS A 188 -11.23 31.07 3.66
CA HIS A 188 -10.66 30.98 2.32
C HIS A 188 -10.58 32.39 1.70
N LYS A 189 -9.36 32.91 1.47
CA LYS A 189 -9.11 34.27 0.96
C LYS A 189 -9.83 34.56 -0.37
N PRO A 190 -9.79 33.68 -1.39
CA PRO A 190 -10.46 33.93 -2.67
C PRO A 190 -11.98 34.08 -2.54
N CYS A 191 -12.61 33.30 -1.65
CA CYS A 191 -14.06 33.38 -1.43
C CYS A 191 -14.45 34.34 -0.30
N LYS A 192 -13.54 35.18 0.20
CA LYS A 192 -13.78 36.02 1.37
C LYS A 192 -15.02 36.91 1.15
N GLY A 193 -16.02 36.74 2.02
CA GLY A 193 -17.28 37.47 1.97
C GLY A 193 -18.45 36.66 1.41
N LEU A 194 -18.20 35.52 0.77
CA LEU A 194 -19.22 34.61 0.26
C LEU A 194 -19.68 33.61 1.34
N PRO A 195 -20.95 33.15 1.30
CA PRO A 195 -21.45 32.10 2.20
C PRO A 195 -20.59 30.84 2.15
N GLY A 196 -20.24 30.27 3.29
CA GLY A 196 -19.40 29.06 3.35
C GLY A 196 -17.88 29.29 3.26
N ALA A 197 -17.42 30.50 2.90
CA ALA A 197 -15.99 30.82 2.83
C ALA A 197 -15.32 30.95 4.20
N ARG A 198 -16.10 31.21 5.26
CA ARG A 198 -15.66 31.28 6.65
C ARG A 198 -16.26 30.11 7.42
N PHE A 199 -15.41 29.30 8.03
CA PHE A 199 -15.82 28.16 8.84
C PHE A 199 -14.98 28.04 10.11
N THR A 200 -15.44 27.21 11.05
CA THR A 200 -14.78 27.01 12.35
C THR A 200 -14.27 25.58 12.44
N VAL A 201 -12.98 25.43 12.68
CA VAL A 201 -12.34 24.14 12.90
C VAL A 201 -12.19 23.92 14.40
N SER A 202 -12.82 22.89 14.93
CA SER A 202 -12.71 22.54 16.35
C SER A 202 -11.41 21.79 16.65
N SER A 203 -10.86 21.98 17.84
CA SER A 203 -9.71 21.19 18.31
C SER A 203 -10.20 19.80 18.76
N GLU A 204 -10.05 18.79 17.92
CA GLU A 204 -10.62 17.45 18.17
C GLU A 204 -10.02 16.74 19.40
N HIS A 205 -8.76 17.05 19.74
CA HIS A 205 -8.11 16.55 20.96
C HIS A 205 -8.81 17.01 22.26
N ARG A 206 -9.75 17.96 22.20
CA ARG A 206 -10.52 18.41 23.38
C ARG A 206 -11.58 17.40 23.83
N ARG A 207 -12.06 16.52 22.93
CA ARG A 207 -12.84 15.33 23.32
C ARG A 207 -11.93 14.26 23.97
N GLN A 208 -10.62 14.37 23.74
CA GLN A 208 -9.58 13.42 24.15
C GLN A 208 -8.80 13.88 25.40
N LYS A 209 -9.52 14.26 26.47
CA LYS A 209 -8.95 14.94 27.65
C LYS A 209 -7.94 14.12 28.46
N LYS A 210 -7.96 12.79 28.36
CA LYS A 210 -7.16 11.88 29.18
C LYS A 210 -5.93 11.40 28.39
N ARG A 211 -4.85 12.17 28.51
CA ARG A 211 -3.59 11.94 27.79
C ARG A 211 -2.97 10.58 28.07
N ASP A 212 -2.88 10.20 29.34
CA ASP A 212 -2.20 8.97 29.72
C ASP A 212 -2.96 7.74 29.21
N GLU A 213 -4.30 7.75 29.30
CA GLU A 213 -5.15 6.69 28.71
C GLU A 213 -4.94 6.56 27.19
N ASN A 214 -4.76 7.66 26.45
CA ASN A 214 -4.59 7.59 25.01
C ASN A 214 -3.22 7.04 24.59
N ILE A 215 -2.18 7.35 25.37
CA ILE A 215 -0.86 6.76 25.19
C ILE A 215 -0.92 5.27 25.53
N GLU A 216 -1.60 4.91 26.63
CA GLU A 216 -1.82 3.52 27.03
C GLU A 216 -2.57 2.72 25.95
N ILE A 217 -3.66 3.28 25.38
CA ILE A 217 -4.37 2.65 24.27
C ILE A 217 -3.44 2.40 23.09
N LEU A 218 -2.66 3.40 22.68
CA LEU A 218 -1.72 3.23 21.57
C LEU A 218 -0.71 2.12 21.86
N SER A 219 -0.16 2.08 23.08
CA SER A 219 0.77 1.03 23.52
C SER A 219 0.11 -0.35 23.53
N LEU A 220 -1.13 -0.48 23.98
CA LEU A 220 -1.85 -1.76 24.00
C LEU A 220 -2.16 -2.26 22.58
N LEU A 221 -2.59 -1.35 21.68
CA LEU A 221 -2.84 -1.65 20.27
C LEU A 221 -1.57 -2.11 19.54
N ALA A 222 -0.43 -1.46 19.82
CA ALA A 222 0.86 -1.81 19.24
C ALA A 222 1.44 -3.15 19.76
N ASN A 223 0.96 -3.63 20.92
CA ASN A 223 1.44 -4.87 21.54
C ASN A 223 0.43 -6.03 21.45
N GLY A 224 -0.53 -5.95 20.52
CA GLY A 224 -1.42 -7.07 20.19
C GLY A 224 -2.56 -7.30 21.16
N THR A 225 -2.82 -6.36 22.06
CA THR A 225 -3.95 -6.49 23.00
C THR A 225 -5.27 -6.42 22.25
N GLY A 226 -6.16 -7.39 22.46
CA GLY A 226 -7.48 -7.40 21.85
C GLY A 226 -8.34 -6.22 22.31
N LEU A 227 -9.24 -5.72 21.45
CA LEU A 227 -10.04 -4.51 21.76
C LEU A 227 -10.90 -4.66 23.02
N HIS A 228 -11.41 -5.87 23.27
CA HIS A 228 -12.19 -6.17 24.47
C HIS A 228 -11.34 -6.11 25.75
N ASP A 229 -10.07 -6.52 25.68
CA ASP A 229 -9.16 -6.45 26.82
C ASP A 229 -8.72 -5.01 27.07
N ILE A 230 -8.48 -4.22 26.02
CA ILE A 230 -8.27 -2.77 26.15
C ILE A 230 -9.47 -2.13 26.86
N ARG A 231 -10.70 -2.49 26.48
CA ARG A 231 -11.92 -2.01 27.14
C ARG A 231 -11.96 -2.39 28.63
N ARG A 232 -11.52 -3.59 29.00
CA ARG A 232 -11.42 -4.05 30.39
C ARG A 232 -10.36 -3.27 31.17
N ILE A 233 -9.20 -3.02 30.58
CA ILE A 233 -8.09 -2.27 31.18
C ILE A 233 -8.50 -0.82 31.46
N LEU A 234 -9.24 -0.20 30.53
CA LEU A 234 -9.72 1.18 30.65
C LEU A 234 -10.92 1.36 31.61
N ARG A 235 -11.28 0.35 32.41
CA ARG A 235 -12.33 0.50 33.44
C ARG A 235 -11.93 1.58 34.44
N THR A 236 -12.86 2.49 34.76
CA THR A 236 -12.63 3.55 35.75
C THR A 236 -12.50 2.98 37.17
N PRO A 237 -11.59 3.50 38.02
CA PRO A 237 -11.36 2.99 39.38
C PRO A 237 -12.58 3.02 40.32
N ARG A 238 -13.64 3.75 39.96
CA ARG A 238 -14.87 3.93 40.77
C ARG A 238 -15.99 2.92 40.46
N GLY A 239 -15.70 1.83 39.75
CA GLY A 239 -16.70 0.80 39.46
C GLY A 239 -17.74 1.16 38.40
N GLU A 240 -17.58 2.30 37.72
CA GLU A 240 -18.45 2.69 36.61
C GLU A 240 -18.14 1.88 35.34
N THR A 241 -19.20 1.64 34.58
CA THR A 241 -19.34 0.72 33.45
C THR A 241 -18.21 0.78 32.42
N GLU A 242 -17.87 -0.38 31.84
CA GLU A 242 -16.88 -0.50 30.77
C GLU A 242 -17.17 0.48 29.61
N PRO A 243 -16.19 1.26 29.13
CA PRO A 243 -16.41 2.23 28.07
C PRO A 243 -16.98 1.53 26.82
N GLY A 244 -18.07 2.06 26.26
CA GLY A 244 -18.68 1.45 25.06
C GLY A 244 -17.71 1.36 23.88
N MET A 245 -17.87 0.36 23.02
CA MET A 245 -16.99 0.12 21.87
C MET A 245 -16.88 1.33 20.93
N SER A 246 -17.97 2.07 20.73
CA SER A 246 -17.97 3.29 19.91
C SER A 246 -16.95 4.31 20.40
N ARG A 247 -16.81 4.47 21.73
CA ARG A 247 -15.83 5.40 22.31
C ARG A 247 -14.40 4.93 22.09
N LEU A 248 -14.14 3.62 22.05
CA LEU A 248 -12.82 3.07 21.73
C LEU A 248 -12.51 3.28 20.24
N TYR A 249 -13.47 3.06 19.34
CA TYR A 249 -13.31 3.34 17.91
C TYR A 249 -13.04 4.82 17.63
N ASP A 250 -13.75 5.74 18.29
CA ASP A 250 -13.49 7.19 18.19
C ASP A 250 -12.04 7.54 18.57
N ARG A 251 -11.48 6.86 19.59
CA ARG A 251 -10.07 7.04 19.97
C ARG A 251 -9.12 6.48 18.92
N ILE A 252 -9.42 5.29 18.36
CA ILE A 252 -8.63 4.68 17.29
C ILE A 252 -8.57 5.58 16.05
N PHE A 253 -9.71 6.07 15.56
CA PHE A 253 -9.73 6.94 14.38
C PHE A 253 -9.05 8.28 14.61
N TRP A 254 -9.12 8.81 15.84
CA TRP A 254 -8.36 9.99 16.21
C TRP A 254 -6.85 9.73 16.24
N LEU A 255 -6.40 8.60 16.80
CA LEU A 255 -4.99 8.18 16.81
C LEU A 255 -4.47 8.02 15.38
N GLU A 256 -5.19 7.29 14.53
CA GLU A 256 -4.85 7.07 13.11
C GLU A 256 -4.59 8.39 12.42
N ARG A 257 -5.57 9.29 12.40
CA ARG A 257 -5.44 10.57 11.71
C ARG A 257 -4.27 11.42 12.23
N THR A 258 -4.07 11.45 13.54
CA THR A 258 -2.98 12.24 14.14
C THR A 258 -1.60 11.67 13.78
N LEU A 259 -1.46 10.35 13.78
CA LEU A 259 -0.22 9.66 13.41
C LEU A 259 0.08 9.77 11.91
N LEU A 260 -0.94 9.63 11.05
CA LEU A 260 -0.80 9.82 9.60
C LEU A 260 -0.36 11.25 9.25
N ALA A 261 -0.97 12.26 9.89
CA ALA A 261 -0.59 13.66 9.68
C ALA A 261 0.86 13.93 10.13
N TYR A 262 1.28 13.33 11.26
CA TYR A 262 2.66 13.41 11.72
C TYR A 262 3.64 12.79 10.71
N GLU A 263 3.36 11.58 10.23
CA GLU A 263 4.18 10.91 9.22
C GLU A 263 4.32 11.75 7.94
N GLN A 264 3.20 12.26 7.41
CA GLN A 264 3.20 13.09 6.19
C GLN A 264 4.06 14.34 6.37
N ALA A 265 4.02 14.97 7.55
CA ALA A 265 4.86 16.13 7.86
C ALA A 265 6.35 15.78 7.92
N GLN A 266 6.70 14.67 8.58
CA GLN A 266 8.09 14.21 8.67
C GLN A 266 8.65 13.85 7.30
N LEU A 267 7.86 13.17 6.46
CA LEU A 267 8.25 12.85 5.08
C LEU A 267 8.42 14.12 4.23
N ALA A 268 7.53 15.11 4.34
CA ALA A 268 7.65 16.36 3.60
C ALA A 268 8.94 17.13 3.99
N GLU A 269 9.28 17.18 5.28
CA GLU A 269 10.52 17.80 5.76
C GLU A 269 11.77 17.02 5.30
N TRP A 270 11.72 15.69 5.41
CA TRP A 270 12.78 14.80 4.94
C TRP A 270 13.04 14.96 3.44
N ARG A 271 12.00 14.95 2.60
CA ARG A 271 12.12 15.15 1.14
C ARG A 271 12.82 16.47 0.82
N LYS A 272 12.40 17.58 1.45
CA LYS A 272 13.03 18.90 1.27
C LYS A 272 14.51 18.89 1.68
N ARG A 273 14.86 18.16 2.74
CA ARG A 273 16.25 18.05 3.21
C ARG A 273 17.11 17.20 2.28
N VAL A 274 16.63 16.04 1.84
CA VAL A 274 17.32 15.18 0.87
C VAL A 274 17.54 15.93 -0.43
N GLU A 275 16.53 16.66 -0.90
CA GLU A 275 16.63 17.48 -2.10
C GLU A 275 17.71 18.57 -1.99
N ARG A 276 17.72 19.31 -0.86
CA ARG A 276 18.76 20.32 -0.60
C ARG A 276 20.15 19.71 -0.50
N GLN A 277 20.29 18.56 0.16
CA GLN A 277 21.57 17.85 0.26
C GLN A 277 22.05 17.38 -1.11
N ARG A 278 21.15 16.82 -1.92
CA ARG A 278 21.45 16.39 -3.29
C ARG A 278 22.01 17.56 -4.12
N ILE A 279 21.33 18.70 -4.09
CA ILE A 279 21.76 19.92 -4.80
C ILE A 279 23.12 20.39 -4.28
N LYS A 280 23.31 20.41 -2.94
CA LYS A 280 24.58 20.82 -2.32
C LYS A 280 25.75 19.90 -2.68
N GLU A 281 25.51 18.60 -2.78
CA GLU A 281 26.52 17.58 -3.11
C GLU A 281 26.76 17.43 -4.61
N GLY A 282 26.05 18.19 -5.46
CA GLY A 282 26.16 18.08 -6.92
C GLY A 282 25.71 16.71 -7.46
N LYS A 283 24.95 15.94 -6.70
CA LYS A 283 24.49 14.61 -7.13
C LYS A 283 23.32 14.77 -8.11
N PRO A 284 23.30 14.03 -9.23
CA PRO A 284 22.22 14.16 -10.22
C PRO A 284 20.88 13.63 -9.69
N TYR A 285 20.90 12.60 -8.85
CA TYR A 285 19.70 12.00 -8.27
C TYR A 285 20.00 11.27 -6.96
N THR A 286 18.96 11.08 -6.15
CA THR A 286 18.94 10.09 -5.07
C THR A 286 18.45 8.75 -5.64
N HIS A 287 19.08 7.63 -5.27
CA HIS A 287 18.61 6.29 -5.70
C HIS A 287 17.87 5.59 -4.56
N THR A 288 16.55 5.50 -4.70
CA THR A 288 15.65 4.80 -3.78
C THR A 288 15.37 3.39 -4.27
N ARG A 289 15.44 2.39 -3.38
CA ARG A 289 15.14 0.99 -3.70
C ARG A 289 13.95 0.55 -2.85
N ILE A 290 12.86 0.16 -3.50
CA ILE A 290 11.60 -0.17 -2.84
C ILE A 290 11.29 -1.65 -3.04
N ALA A 291 11.03 -2.34 -1.94
CA ALA A 291 10.34 -3.63 -1.93
C ALA A 291 8.82 -3.39 -1.96
N HIS A 292 8.10 -4.13 -2.79
CA HIS A 292 6.64 -4.11 -2.90
C HIS A 292 6.09 -5.51 -2.88
N ASP A 293 5.11 -5.76 -2.03
CA ASP A 293 4.46 -7.07 -1.89
C ASP A 293 3.04 -6.90 -1.33
N ASP A 294 2.21 -7.92 -1.48
CA ASP A 294 0.84 -7.94 -0.95
C ASP A 294 0.67 -8.86 0.26
N ILE A 295 -0.16 -8.42 1.19
CA ILE A 295 -0.67 -9.25 2.28
C ILE A 295 -2.18 -9.38 2.18
N VAL A 296 -2.66 -10.62 2.17
CA VAL A 296 -4.09 -10.91 2.31
C VAL A 296 -4.45 -11.01 3.79
N VAL A 297 -5.45 -10.24 4.21
CA VAL A 297 -5.98 -10.21 5.59
C VAL A 297 -7.45 -10.61 5.58
N GLY A 298 -7.85 -11.45 6.54
CA GLY A 298 -9.24 -11.88 6.71
C GLY A 298 -9.98 -11.01 7.72
N VAL A 299 -11.19 -10.57 7.39
CA VAL A 299 -12.11 -9.84 8.26
C VAL A 299 -13.33 -10.71 8.52
N ASN A 300 -13.77 -10.81 9.77
CA ASN A 300 -15.02 -11.47 10.14
C ASN A 300 -16.22 -10.61 9.71
N TRP A 301 -17.37 -11.25 9.53
CA TRP A 301 -18.64 -10.63 9.20
C TRP A 301 -19.13 -9.56 10.19
N GLN A 302 -19.81 -8.49 9.76
CA GLN A 302 -20.45 -7.55 10.70
C GLN A 302 -21.76 -8.08 11.30
N THR A 303 -22.52 -8.88 10.55
CA THR A 303 -23.90 -9.24 10.92
C THR A 303 -24.02 -10.74 11.21
N LYS A 304 -24.91 -11.13 12.12
CA LYS A 304 -25.12 -12.56 12.41
C LYS A 304 -25.82 -13.32 11.28
N ILE A 305 -26.39 -12.60 10.32
CA ILE A 305 -27.16 -13.11 9.17
C ILE A 305 -26.21 -13.75 8.17
N ASP A 306 -25.09 -13.08 7.87
CA ASP A 306 -24.05 -13.58 6.99
C ASP A 306 -22.76 -13.77 7.78
N ARG A 307 -22.30 -15.01 7.93
CA ARG A 307 -21.11 -15.35 8.75
C ARG A 307 -19.87 -15.69 7.92
N LYS A 308 -19.76 -15.13 6.72
CA LYS A 308 -18.63 -15.40 5.85
C LYS A 308 -17.48 -14.43 6.14
N ILE A 309 -16.26 -14.91 5.91
CA ILE A 309 -15.02 -14.15 6.09
C ILE A 309 -14.68 -13.46 4.78
N THR A 310 -14.18 -12.24 4.90
CA THR A 310 -13.88 -11.38 3.76
C THR A 310 -12.39 -11.19 3.67
N GLN A 311 -11.84 -11.50 2.51
CA GLN A 311 -10.41 -11.40 2.26
C GLN A 311 -10.13 -10.05 1.60
N LEU A 312 -9.32 -9.24 2.26
CA LEU A 312 -8.86 -7.96 1.76
C LEU A 312 -7.40 -8.09 1.34
N ASN A 313 -7.08 -7.57 0.16
CA ASN A 313 -5.71 -7.48 -0.32
C ASN A 313 -5.11 -6.15 0.11
N CYS A 314 -3.91 -6.20 0.64
CA CYS A 314 -3.22 -5.02 1.14
C CYS A 314 -1.86 -4.89 0.47
N SER A 315 -1.65 -3.82 -0.29
CA SER A 315 -0.38 -3.52 -0.94
C SER A 315 0.56 -2.78 -0.01
N VAL A 316 1.78 -3.32 0.16
CA VAL A 316 2.80 -2.81 1.07
C VAL A 316 4.03 -2.39 0.29
N SER A 317 4.56 -1.20 0.58
CA SER A 317 5.79 -0.71 -0.04
C SER A 317 6.77 -0.22 1.02
N ALA A 318 8.01 -0.72 0.98
CA ALA A 318 9.04 -0.40 1.97
C ALA A 318 10.41 -0.15 1.33
N ASP A 319 11.21 0.75 1.90
CA ASP A 319 12.58 0.99 1.49
C ASP A 319 13.49 -0.18 1.88
N ILE A 320 14.25 -0.69 0.91
CA ILE A 320 15.14 -1.85 1.07
C ILE A 320 16.29 -1.56 2.03
N ARG A 321 16.77 -0.31 2.09
CA ARG A 321 17.97 0.02 2.86
C ARG A 321 17.67 0.26 4.34
N SER A 322 16.56 0.93 4.63
CA SER A 322 16.19 1.34 5.97
C SER A 322 15.11 0.47 6.60
N GLY A 323 14.37 -0.30 5.79
CA GLY A 323 13.17 -0.99 6.22
C GLY A 323 11.99 -0.05 6.52
N TYR A 324 12.06 1.22 6.10
CA TYR A 324 10.97 2.17 6.28
C TYR A 324 9.77 1.80 5.42
N VAL A 325 8.60 1.66 6.01
CA VAL A 325 7.37 1.27 5.30
C VAL A 325 6.61 2.53 4.89
N PHE A 326 6.54 2.82 3.60
CA PHE A 326 5.85 4.01 3.09
C PHE A 326 4.33 3.83 3.03
N ARG A 327 3.88 2.69 2.51
CA ARG A 327 2.47 2.43 2.22
C ARG A 327 2.06 1.05 2.72
N CYS A 328 0.80 0.97 3.12
CA CYS A 328 0.10 -0.27 3.48
C CYS A 328 -1.39 0.00 3.22
N ASP A 329 -1.81 -0.22 1.98
CA ASP A 329 -3.12 0.21 1.47
C ASP A 329 -4.01 -0.97 1.19
N VAL A 330 -5.31 -0.85 1.51
CA VAL A 330 -6.27 -1.96 1.44
C VAL A 330 -7.26 -1.74 0.29
N ASP A 331 -7.64 -2.81 -0.40
CA ASP A 331 -8.66 -2.84 -1.48
C ASP A 331 -10.11 -2.74 -0.97
N PHE A 332 -10.34 -1.85 -0.01
CA PHE A 332 -11.64 -1.60 0.60
C PHE A 332 -11.85 -0.11 0.85
N ASP A 333 -12.98 0.42 0.40
CA ASP A 333 -13.41 1.79 0.67
C ASP A 333 -14.45 1.80 1.81
N PRO A 334 -14.07 2.23 3.02
CA PRO A 334 -14.98 2.30 4.16
C PRO A 334 -15.79 3.60 4.20
N THR A 335 -15.65 4.50 3.23
CA THR A 335 -16.30 5.82 3.22
C THR A 335 -17.62 5.82 2.44
N ILE A 336 -17.91 4.72 1.76
CA ILE A 336 -19.03 4.59 0.83
C ILE A 336 -20.16 3.78 1.46
N ASP A 337 -21.40 4.24 1.30
CA ASP A 337 -22.59 3.40 1.51
C ASP A 337 -22.90 2.64 0.20
N PRO A 338 -22.81 1.30 0.18
CA PRO A 338 -23.07 0.53 -1.04
C PRO A 338 -24.50 0.70 -1.55
N LEU A 339 -25.49 0.93 -0.68
CA LEU A 339 -26.86 1.15 -1.11
C LEU A 339 -27.01 2.51 -1.79
N GLU A 340 -26.44 3.57 -1.23
CA GLU A 340 -26.47 4.92 -1.82
C GLU A 340 -25.83 4.91 -3.22
N VAL A 341 -24.69 4.23 -3.39
CA VAL A 341 -24.04 4.09 -4.70
C VAL A 341 -24.93 3.36 -5.71
N ILE A 342 -25.58 2.27 -5.31
CA ILE A 342 -26.47 1.52 -6.20
C ILE A 342 -27.73 2.32 -6.54
N GLU A 343 -28.30 3.01 -5.56
CA GLU A 343 -29.45 3.90 -5.75
C GLU A 343 -29.13 5.00 -6.75
N ASP A 344 -28.05 5.75 -6.53
CA ASP A 344 -27.63 6.85 -7.40
C ASP A 344 -27.28 6.35 -8.81
N ALA A 345 -26.59 5.22 -8.91
CA ALA A 345 -26.17 4.68 -10.19
C ALA A 345 -27.31 4.06 -11.00
N TYR A 346 -28.22 3.29 -10.38
CA TYR A 346 -29.11 2.40 -11.10
C TYR A 346 -30.60 2.58 -10.81
N PHE A 347 -30.97 3.37 -9.82
CA PHE A 347 -32.39 3.61 -9.47
C PHE A 347 -32.75 5.10 -9.45
N GLY A 348 -31.77 5.99 -9.55
CA GLY A 348 -31.96 7.43 -9.74
C GLY A 348 -32.38 7.81 -11.16
N VAL A 349 -32.45 9.14 -11.39
CA VAL A 349 -32.86 9.74 -12.68
C VAL A 349 -31.98 9.28 -13.86
N ALA A 350 -30.74 8.90 -13.57
CA ALA A 350 -29.73 8.51 -14.56
C ALA A 350 -29.71 6.99 -14.90
N ARG A 351 -30.65 6.18 -14.39
CA ARG A 351 -30.67 4.71 -14.55
C ARG A 351 -30.41 4.25 -15.99
N ASP A 352 -31.16 4.81 -16.94
CA ASP A 352 -31.07 4.40 -18.35
C ASP A 352 -29.68 4.65 -18.93
N SER A 353 -29.08 5.80 -18.61
CA SER A 353 -27.73 6.15 -19.04
C SER A 353 -26.63 5.35 -18.33
N ALA A 354 -26.93 4.71 -17.20
CA ALA A 354 -25.99 3.90 -16.43
C ALA A 354 -26.00 2.41 -16.82
N LEU A 355 -27.08 1.92 -17.43
CA LEU A 355 -27.17 0.55 -17.92
C LEU A 355 -26.72 0.42 -19.38
N ARG A 356 -27.03 1.43 -20.20
CA ARG A 356 -26.87 1.38 -21.65
C ARG A 356 -26.53 2.75 -22.23
N LYS A 357 -26.00 2.73 -23.44
CA LYS A 357 -25.65 3.93 -24.20
C LYS A 357 -26.10 3.79 -25.65
N GLN A 358 -26.50 4.91 -26.25
CA GLN A 358 -26.73 4.99 -27.69
C GLN A 358 -25.40 5.17 -28.43
N TYR A 359 -25.21 4.34 -29.44
CA TYR A 359 -24.06 4.33 -30.33
C TYR A 359 -24.53 4.61 -31.75
N ARG A 360 -23.62 5.13 -32.59
CA ARG A 360 -23.88 5.40 -34.00
C ARG A 360 -22.91 4.60 -34.86
N ASN A 361 -23.43 3.90 -35.86
CA ASN A 361 -22.65 3.21 -36.88
C ASN A 361 -23.12 3.64 -38.29
N SER A 362 -22.65 2.96 -39.33
CA SER A 362 -23.04 3.24 -40.72
C SER A 362 -24.49 2.88 -41.06
N LYS A 363 -25.15 2.04 -40.25
CA LYS A 363 -26.55 1.61 -40.44
C LYS A 363 -27.55 2.50 -39.68
N GLY A 364 -27.10 3.28 -38.71
CA GLY A 364 -27.95 4.18 -37.93
C GLY A 364 -27.51 4.30 -36.47
N VAL A 365 -28.46 4.65 -35.61
CA VAL A 365 -28.29 4.69 -34.15
C VAL A 365 -28.80 3.37 -33.58
N PHE A 366 -28.06 2.78 -32.66
CA PHE A 366 -28.45 1.57 -31.92
C PHE A 366 -28.05 1.72 -30.45
N THR A 367 -28.70 0.96 -29.57
CA THR A 367 -28.42 0.96 -28.14
C THR A 367 -27.70 -0.32 -27.76
N ALA A 368 -26.69 -0.22 -26.89
CA ALA A 368 -26.03 -1.39 -26.31
C ALA A 368 -25.71 -1.15 -24.82
N PRO A 369 -25.61 -2.22 -24.00
CA PRO A 369 -25.21 -2.13 -22.60
C PRO A 369 -23.83 -1.49 -22.43
N LEU A 370 -23.62 -0.85 -21.28
CA LEU A 370 -22.31 -0.36 -20.88
C LEU A 370 -21.41 -1.52 -20.45
N LEU A 371 -20.19 -1.53 -20.98
CA LEU A 371 -19.13 -2.48 -20.58
C LEU A 371 -18.61 -2.15 -19.18
N HIS A 372 -17.94 -3.10 -18.53
CA HIS A 372 -17.52 -2.96 -17.12
C HIS A 372 -16.70 -1.71 -16.79
N PHE A 373 -15.99 -1.13 -17.76
CA PHE A 373 -15.13 0.03 -17.55
C PHE A 373 -15.82 1.33 -17.95
N GLN A 374 -17.06 1.27 -18.45
CA GLN A 374 -17.89 2.42 -18.78
C GLN A 374 -18.94 2.69 -17.70
N ARG A 375 -19.24 1.69 -16.84
CA ARG A 375 -20.24 1.80 -15.78
C ARG A 375 -19.77 2.75 -14.67
N PRO A 376 -20.69 3.47 -14.00
CA PRO A 376 -20.35 4.38 -12.90
C PRO A 376 -19.70 3.65 -11.71
N THR A 377 -20.01 2.36 -11.54
CA THR A 377 -19.49 1.49 -10.48
C THR A 377 -18.18 0.79 -10.85
N ALA A 378 -17.56 1.12 -12.00
CA ALA A 378 -16.40 0.42 -12.54
C ALA A 378 -15.22 0.31 -11.56
N ARG A 379 -15.13 1.23 -10.59
CA ARG A 379 -14.13 1.28 -9.52
C ARG A 379 -14.20 0.08 -8.56
N PHE A 380 -15.40 -0.45 -8.34
CA PHE A 380 -15.68 -1.45 -7.31
C PHE A 380 -15.66 -2.88 -7.84
N ASP A 381 -15.53 -3.84 -6.92
CA ASP A 381 -15.87 -5.23 -7.19
C ASP A 381 -17.41 -5.32 -7.29
N GLU A 382 -17.97 -5.18 -8.50
CA GLU A 382 -19.42 -5.03 -8.71
C GLU A 382 -20.27 -6.16 -8.14
N PRO A 383 -19.96 -7.46 -8.33
CA PRO A 383 -20.70 -8.54 -7.65
C PRO A 383 -20.78 -8.35 -6.13
N ALA A 384 -19.66 -7.90 -5.56
CA ALA A 384 -19.50 -7.66 -4.14
C ALA A 384 -20.23 -6.39 -3.67
N LEU A 385 -20.30 -5.34 -4.50
CA LEU A 385 -21.08 -4.11 -4.28
C LEU A 385 -22.59 -4.39 -4.26
N PHE A 386 -23.10 -5.09 -5.28
CA PHE A 386 -24.53 -5.41 -5.38
C PHE A 386 -24.99 -6.25 -4.19
N THR A 387 -24.18 -7.23 -3.79
CA THR A 387 -24.52 -8.08 -2.64
C THR A 387 -24.46 -7.29 -1.33
N ALA A 388 -23.53 -6.34 -1.18
CA ALA A 388 -23.49 -5.47 -0.01
C ALA A 388 -24.77 -4.61 0.12
N ALA A 389 -25.22 -4.02 -0.99
CA ALA A 389 -26.43 -3.21 -1.03
C ALA A 389 -27.69 -4.03 -0.69
N GLU A 390 -27.82 -5.22 -1.28
CA GLU A 390 -28.91 -6.16 -1.00
C GLU A 390 -28.95 -6.56 0.48
N MET A 391 -27.80 -6.99 1.03
CA MET A 391 -27.70 -7.44 2.42
C MET A 391 -27.97 -6.31 3.42
N ARG A 392 -27.68 -5.05 3.07
CA ARG A 392 -28.00 -3.89 3.92
C ARG A 392 -29.51 -3.74 4.11
N LEU A 393 -30.29 -3.90 3.05
CA LEU A 393 -31.75 -3.85 3.08
C LEU A 393 -32.34 -5.04 3.85
N HIS A 394 -31.88 -6.26 3.58
CA HIS A 394 -32.30 -7.45 4.34
C HIS A 394 -31.98 -7.33 5.83
N HIS A 395 -30.82 -6.77 6.17
CA HIS A 395 -30.43 -6.54 7.55
C HIS A 395 -31.31 -5.46 8.23
N PHE A 396 -31.72 -4.42 7.52
CA PHE A 396 -32.71 -3.45 8.02
C PHE A 396 -34.04 -4.14 8.34
N VAL A 397 -34.58 -4.94 7.42
CA VAL A 397 -35.83 -5.69 7.60
C VAL A 397 -35.75 -6.61 8.82
N TRP A 398 -34.68 -7.40 8.90
CA TRP A 398 -34.46 -8.31 10.02
C TRP A 398 -34.30 -7.56 11.36
N ARG A 399 -33.58 -6.44 11.39
CA ARG A 399 -33.40 -5.64 12.61
C ARG A 399 -34.71 -4.99 13.07
N ALA A 400 -35.52 -4.51 12.14
CA ALA A 400 -36.83 -3.94 12.44
C ALA A 400 -37.72 -5.01 13.07
N ALA A 401 -37.91 -6.16 12.40
CA ALA A 401 -38.71 -7.26 12.91
C ALA A 401 -38.26 -7.68 14.33
N LYS A 402 -36.95 -7.90 14.52
CA LYS A 402 -36.40 -8.29 15.81
C LYS A 402 -36.59 -7.25 16.92
N ALA A 403 -36.56 -5.96 16.59
CA ALA A 403 -36.77 -4.90 17.58
C ALA A 403 -38.21 -4.87 18.08
N PHE A 404 -39.18 -5.04 17.18
CA PHE A 404 -40.61 -5.14 17.51
C PHE A 404 -40.91 -6.44 18.28
N ASP A 405 -40.36 -7.58 17.84
CA ASP A 405 -40.47 -8.86 18.55
C ASP A 405 -39.93 -8.75 19.99
N ALA A 406 -38.79 -8.09 20.17
CA ALA A 406 -38.19 -7.88 21.49
C ALA A 406 -39.01 -6.94 22.39
N ALA A 407 -39.80 -6.04 21.81
CA ALA A 407 -40.76 -5.20 22.51
C ALA A 407 -42.09 -5.92 22.79
N GLY A 408 -42.32 -7.10 22.19
CA GLY A 408 -43.61 -7.79 22.25
C GLY A 408 -44.72 -7.09 21.47
N GLU A 409 -44.35 -6.23 20.51
CA GLU A 409 -45.27 -5.42 19.73
C GLU A 409 -45.32 -5.89 18.28
N ALA A 410 -46.47 -5.77 17.63
CA ALA A 410 -46.55 -5.92 16.19
C ALA A 410 -45.86 -4.75 15.48
N LEU A 411 -45.33 -4.99 14.28
CA LEU A 411 -44.80 -3.92 13.42
C LEU A 411 -45.83 -2.81 13.26
N SER A 412 -45.45 -1.58 13.62
CA SER A 412 -46.25 -0.39 13.31
C SER A 412 -46.52 -0.28 11.80
N PRO A 413 -47.61 0.37 11.35
CA PRO A 413 -47.90 0.54 9.93
C PRO A 413 -46.73 1.16 9.15
N GLU A 414 -46.07 2.17 9.73
CA GLU A 414 -44.90 2.83 9.15
C GLU A 414 -43.71 1.87 9.00
N ALA A 415 -43.43 1.08 10.04
CA ALA A 415 -42.36 0.07 9.99
C ALA A 415 -42.69 -1.05 9.00
N HIS A 416 -43.95 -1.47 8.91
CA HIS A 416 -44.39 -2.46 7.93
C HIS A 416 -44.18 -1.94 6.50
N MET A 417 -44.61 -0.71 6.20
CA MET A 417 -44.38 -0.08 4.89
C MET A 417 -42.88 0.06 4.58
N ALA A 418 -42.08 0.49 5.54
CA ALA A 418 -40.63 0.65 5.34
C ALA A 418 -39.92 -0.69 5.10
N THR A 419 -40.27 -1.73 5.86
CA THR A 419 -39.69 -3.07 5.68
C THR A 419 -40.13 -3.70 4.36
N GLN A 420 -41.39 -3.54 3.96
CA GLN A 420 -41.88 -3.98 2.64
C GLN A 420 -41.15 -3.26 1.50
N ALA A 421 -41.01 -1.94 1.59
CA ALA A 421 -40.27 -1.16 0.59
C ALA A 421 -38.80 -1.62 0.48
N ALA A 422 -38.15 -1.87 1.62
CA ALA A 422 -36.78 -2.38 1.65
C ALA A 422 -36.66 -3.78 1.03
N SER A 423 -37.58 -4.69 1.31
CA SER A 423 -37.62 -6.02 0.69
C SER A 423 -37.85 -5.94 -0.82
N THR A 424 -38.77 -5.09 -1.28
CA THR A 424 -39.00 -4.87 -2.72
C THR A 424 -37.74 -4.34 -3.40
N ARG A 425 -37.07 -3.34 -2.81
CA ARG A 425 -35.83 -2.80 -3.37
C ARG A 425 -34.69 -3.81 -3.38
N ALA A 426 -34.58 -4.67 -2.36
CA ALA A 426 -33.60 -5.76 -2.34
C ALA A 426 -33.83 -6.72 -3.52
N ASN A 427 -35.09 -7.10 -3.78
CA ASN A 427 -35.44 -7.94 -4.91
C ASN A 427 -35.16 -7.26 -6.26
N GLU A 428 -35.37 -5.95 -6.38
CA GLU A 428 -35.04 -5.19 -7.59
C GLU A 428 -33.52 -5.15 -7.86
N ILE A 429 -32.71 -4.97 -6.81
CA ILE A 429 -31.24 -5.02 -6.88
C ILE A 429 -30.77 -6.42 -7.27
N GLU A 430 -31.31 -7.47 -6.62
CA GLU A 430 -31.03 -8.86 -6.96
C GLU A 430 -31.42 -9.16 -8.41
N HIS A 431 -32.58 -8.69 -8.86
CA HIS A 431 -33.03 -8.89 -10.23
C HIS A 431 -32.06 -8.27 -11.25
N LEU A 432 -31.57 -7.05 -10.98
CA LEU A 432 -30.56 -6.41 -11.83
C LEU A 432 -29.22 -7.17 -11.81
N ARG A 433 -28.80 -7.67 -10.64
CA ARG A 433 -27.58 -8.48 -10.48
C ARG A 433 -27.64 -9.78 -11.27
N ASP A 434 -28.72 -10.54 -11.11
CA ASP A 434 -28.84 -11.92 -11.57
C ASP A 434 -29.35 -11.99 -13.03
N HIS A 435 -30.21 -11.06 -13.48
CA HIS A 435 -30.83 -11.14 -14.81
C HIS A 435 -30.29 -10.13 -15.84
N TRP A 436 -29.86 -8.94 -15.42
CA TRP A 436 -29.26 -7.98 -16.36
C TRP A 436 -27.76 -8.17 -16.49
N PHE A 437 -27.03 -8.04 -15.38
CA PHE A 437 -25.59 -8.24 -15.38
C PHE A 437 -25.21 -9.71 -15.36
N ASN A 438 -26.08 -10.58 -14.84
CA ASN A 438 -25.83 -12.01 -14.71
C ASN A 438 -24.42 -12.27 -14.16
N PHE A 439 -24.11 -11.61 -13.04
CA PHE A 439 -22.81 -11.80 -12.40
C PHE A 439 -22.72 -13.26 -11.95
N VAL A 440 -21.63 -13.93 -12.34
CA VAL A 440 -21.37 -15.31 -11.95
C VAL A 440 -21.28 -15.35 -10.42
N LYS A 441 -22.17 -16.12 -9.78
CA LYS A 441 -22.19 -16.26 -8.32
C LYS A 441 -20.83 -16.77 -7.84
N HIS A 442 -20.01 -15.87 -7.29
CA HIS A 442 -18.71 -16.18 -6.72
C HIS A 442 -18.82 -16.40 -5.21
N GLU A 443 -17.89 -17.16 -4.62
CA GLU A 443 -17.78 -17.21 -3.16
C GLU A 443 -17.62 -15.82 -2.53
N ARG A 444 -17.03 -14.87 -3.26
CA ARG A 444 -16.81 -13.47 -2.84
C ARG A 444 -18.10 -12.66 -2.72
N ASP A 445 -19.10 -12.95 -3.54
CA ASP A 445 -20.38 -12.23 -3.55
C ASP A 445 -21.02 -12.33 -2.16
N SER A 446 -20.96 -13.53 -1.59
CA SER A 446 -21.49 -13.80 -0.26
C SER A 446 -20.64 -13.31 0.92
N ARG A 447 -19.63 -12.47 0.72
CA ARG A 447 -18.71 -12.03 1.79
C ARG A 447 -18.92 -10.57 2.20
N ASN A 448 -19.88 -9.84 1.65
CA ASN A 448 -19.86 -8.37 1.64
C ASN A 448 -20.90 -7.67 2.54
N ALA A 449 -21.21 -8.22 3.71
CA ALA A 449 -22.08 -7.55 4.69
C ALA A 449 -21.33 -6.48 5.52
N PHE A 450 -20.70 -5.47 4.89
CA PHE A 450 -20.03 -4.37 5.60
C PHE A 450 -20.61 -2.99 5.27
N ASP A 451 -20.50 -2.07 6.23
CA ASP A 451 -20.44 -0.63 5.96
C ASP A 451 -19.15 -0.31 5.15
N GLY A 452 -19.28 -0.21 3.83
CA GLY A 452 -18.19 0.00 2.87
C GLY A 452 -18.20 -1.02 1.73
N VAL A 453 -17.27 -0.89 0.77
CA VAL A 453 -17.22 -1.78 -0.40
C VAL A 453 -15.80 -2.09 -0.85
N MET A 454 -15.59 -3.29 -1.38
CA MET A 454 -14.33 -3.68 -1.99
C MET A 454 -14.09 -2.92 -3.31
N THR A 455 -12.87 -2.43 -3.49
CA THR A 455 -12.41 -1.80 -4.73
C THR A 455 -11.73 -2.84 -5.61
N ARG A 456 -11.62 -2.59 -6.92
CA ARG A 456 -10.83 -3.50 -7.78
C ARG A 456 -9.35 -3.40 -7.43
N ASP A 457 -8.77 -4.55 -7.13
CA ASP A 457 -7.35 -4.71 -6.79
C ASP A 457 -6.39 -4.01 -7.79
N THR A 458 -6.65 -4.13 -9.09
CA THR A 458 -5.85 -3.43 -10.12
C THR A 458 -5.79 -1.90 -9.89
N TYR A 459 -6.90 -1.27 -9.52
CA TYR A 459 -6.91 0.17 -9.25
C TYR A 459 -6.23 0.50 -7.93
N THR A 460 -6.52 -0.25 -6.86
CA THR A 460 -5.89 -0.04 -5.54
C THR A 460 -4.37 -0.16 -5.63
N LYS A 461 -3.85 -1.15 -6.36
CA LYS A 461 -2.42 -1.33 -6.59
C LYS A 461 -1.80 -0.18 -7.38
N ALA A 462 -2.44 0.20 -8.49
CA ALA A 462 -2.00 1.35 -9.29
C ALA A 462 -1.98 2.64 -8.46
N ALA A 463 -3.03 2.87 -7.66
CA ALA A 463 -3.17 4.02 -6.77
C ALA A 463 -2.12 4.01 -5.65
N SER A 464 -1.84 2.85 -5.05
CA SER A 464 -0.81 2.68 -4.02
C SER A 464 0.59 3.04 -4.57
N LEU A 465 0.93 2.56 -5.77
CA LEU A 465 2.20 2.88 -6.45
C LEU A 465 2.29 4.36 -6.86
N ALA A 466 1.19 4.96 -7.31
CA ALA A 466 1.15 6.41 -7.59
C ALA A 466 1.38 7.24 -6.31
N CYS A 467 0.71 6.88 -5.21
CA CYS A 467 0.90 7.53 -3.93
C CYS A 467 2.33 7.36 -3.41
N LEU A 468 2.93 6.17 -3.58
CA LEU A 468 4.34 5.91 -3.25
C LEU A 468 5.27 6.86 -4.03
N LYS A 469 5.08 7.01 -5.34
CA LYS A 469 5.85 7.95 -6.19
C LYS A 469 5.81 9.37 -5.62
N TRP A 470 4.65 9.81 -5.11
CA TRP A 470 4.52 11.12 -4.46
C TRP A 470 5.23 11.22 -3.11
N MET A 471 5.37 10.13 -2.34
CA MET A 471 5.98 10.14 -1.00
C MET A 471 7.51 10.14 -1.00
N ILE A 472 8.14 9.76 -2.11
CA ILE A 472 9.61 9.68 -2.22
C ILE A 472 10.20 10.96 -2.84
N PRO A 473 11.51 11.24 -2.62
CA PRO A 473 12.22 12.32 -3.32
C PRO A 473 12.34 11.97 -4.80
N SER A 474 12.39 13.00 -5.65
CA SER A 474 12.65 12.79 -7.08
C SER A 474 14.05 12.22 -7.28
N GLY A 475 14.18 11.25 -8.18
CA GLY A 475 15.46 10.60 -8.44
C GLY A 475 15.30 9.28 -9.15
N LYS A 476 16.31 8.42 -9.02
CA LYS A 476 16.28 7.07 -9.55
C LYS A 476 15.52 6.16 -8.59
N LEU A 477 14.65 5.31 -9.12
CA LEU A 477 13.84 4.36 -8.38
C LEU A 477 14.07 2.96 -8.92
N THR A 478 14.34 2.02 -8.01
CA THR A 478 14.26 0.59 -8.32
C THR A 478 13.11 0.00 -7.53
N LEU A 479 12.12 -0.56 -8.22
CA LEU A 479 11.05 -1.35 -7.62
C LEU A 479 11.45 -2.83 -7.66
N VAL A 480 11.32 -3.53 -6.54
CA VAL A 480 11.46 -4.98 -6.43
C VAL A 480 10.15 -5.52 -5.91
N GLY A 481 9.52 -6.44 -6.65
CA GLY A 481 8.29 -7.08 -6.20
C GLY A 481 8.24 -8.55 -6.55
N GLU A 482 7.20 -9.24 -6.10
CA GLU A 482 7.00 -10.65 -6.41
C GLU A 482 6.38 -10.87 -7.81
N LYS A 483 6.38 -12.13 -8.29
CA LYS A 483 5.75 -12.60 -9.54
C LYS A 483 4.22 -12.40 -9.53
N GLU A 484 3.80 -11.15 -9.68
CA GLU A 484 2.40 -10.76 -9.55
C GLU A 484 1.85 -10.18 -10.85
N GLY A 485 0.71 -10.70 -11.28
CA GLY A 485 0.16 -10.41 -12.61
C GLY A 485 -0.33 -8.98 -12.81
N GLN A 486 -0.83 -8.31 -11.77
CA GLN A 486 -1.37 -6.94 -11.92
C GLN A 486 -0.25 -5.90 -12.01
N ALA A 487 0.89 -6.14 -11.35
CA ALA A 487 2.07 -5.27 -11.44
C ALA A 487 2.55 -5.09 -12.88
N ALA A 488 2.58 -6.17 -13.69
CA ALA A 488 2.92 -6.14 -15.10
C ALA A 488 2.04 -5.19 -15.92
N ARG A 489 0.79 -5.02 -15.50
CA ARG A 489 -0.15 -4.12 -16.14
C ARG A 489 0.02 -2.68 -15.70
N VAL A 490 0.28 -2.40 -14.43
CA VAL A 490 0.20 -1.02 -13.89
C VAL A 490 1.55 -0.31 -13.86
N VAL A 491 2.63 -1.03 -13.56
CA VAL A 491 3.97 -0.46 -13.33
C VAL A 491 4.48 0.35 -14.55
N PRO A 492 4.39 -0.15 -15.79
CA PRO A 492 4.88 0.61 -16.95
C PRO A 492 4.13 1.92 -17.19
N HIS A 493 2.87 2.06 -16.76
CA HIS A 493 2.11 3.30 -16.94
C HIS A 493 2.35 4.28 -15.80
N ILE A 494 2.35 3.82 -14.54
CA ILE A 494 2.55 4.67 -13.36
C ILE A 494 3.93 5.36 -13.37
N PHE A 495 4.97 4.63 -13.78
CA PHE A 495 6.35 5.12 -13.78
C PHE A 495 6.82 5.57 -15.16
N ARG A 496 5.90 5.84 -16.09
CA ARG A 496 6.22 6.13 -17.50
C ARG A 496 7.25 7.24 -17.65
N GLU A 497 7.08 8.35 -16.95
CA GLU A 497 8.00 9.49 -17.02
C GLU A 497 9.40 9.12 -16.54
N GLU A 498 9.51 8.36 -15.46
CA GLU A 498 10.79 7.88 -14.95
C GLU A 498 11.42 6.85 -15.87
N ILE A 499 10.63 5.98 -16.52
CA ILE A 499 11.12 5.00 -17.49
C ILE A 499 11.70 5.70 -18.71
N LEU A 500 10.98 6.69 -19.26
CA LEU A 500 11.43 7.48 -20.41
C LEU A 500 12.68 8.30 -20.08
N ALA A 501 12.82 8.75 -18.83
CA ALA A 501 13.97 9.51 -18.37
C ALA A 501 15.14 8.66 -17.85
N ASP A 502 15.12 7.34 -18.03
CA ASP A 502 16.12 6.39 -17.49
C ASP A 502 16.36 6.50 -15.97
N ARG A 503 15.29 6.75 -15.22
CA ARG A 503 15.27 6.86 -13.77
C ARG A 503 14.48 5.75 -13.09
N PHE A 504 13.97 4.77 -13.82
CA PHE A 504 13.21 3.66 -13.26
C PHE A 504 13.77 2.30 -13.68
N GLU A 505 13.88 1.41 -12.70
CA GLU A 505 14.18 0.00 -12.91
C GLU A 505 13.18 -0.85 -12.14
N TRP A 506 12.82 -2.00 -12.71
CA TRP A 506 11.91 -2.94 -12.08
C TRP A 506 12.51 -4.34 -12.13
N ALA A 507 12.66 -4.94 -10.95
CA ALA A 507 13.01 -6.34 -10.77
C ALA A 507 11.81 -7.09 -10.19
N VAL A 508 11.62 -8.32 -10.66
CA VAL A 508 10.59 -9.22 -10.14
C VAL A 508 11.26 -10.47 -9.63
N ILE A 509 10.91 -10.91 -8.43
CA ILE A 509 11.49 -12.09 -7.80
C ILE A 509 10.46 -13.20 -7.60
N GLY A 510 10.92 -14.45 -7.59
CA GLY A 510 10.17 -15.59 -7.07
C GLY A 510 11.10 -16.51 -6.30
N PHE A 511 10.62 -17.15 -5.24
CA PHE A 511 11.42 -17.99 -4.34
C PHE A 511 10.54 -19.05 -3.66
N THR A 512 11.17 -20.03 -3.01
CA THR A 512 10.45 -21.14 -2.36
C THR A 512 9.81 -20.69 -1.04
N LYS A 513 8.49 -20.45 -1.06
CA LYS A 513 7.74 -19.95 0.11
C LYS A 513 7.48 -20.97 1.21
N ASP A 514 7.39 -22.25 0.85
CA ASP A 514 6.97 -23.33 1.75
C ASP A 514 8.14 -24.21 2.21
N ALA A 515 9.37 -23.70 2.10
CA ALA A 515 10.55 -24.38 2.58
C ALA A 515 10.52 -24.57 4.12
N SER A 516 11.01 -25.72 4.59
CA SER A 516 11.17 -25.96 6.02
C SER A 516 12.29 -25.07 6.59
N ILE A 517 12.23 -24.78 7.90
CA ILE A 517 13.27 -23.99 8.57
C ILE A 517 14.64 -24.66 8.42
N ASP A 518 14.69 -25.99 8.48
CA ASP A 518 15.93 -26.76 8.32
C ASP A 518 16.49 -26.63 6.91
N HIS A 519 15.64 -26.71 5.89
CA HIS A 519 16.06 -26.55 4.50
C HIS A 519 16.54 -25.12 4.20
N ILE A 520 15.89 -24.10 4.78
CA ILE A 520 16.34 -22.70 4.68
C ILE A 520 17.73 -22.55 5.29
N ARG A 521 17.97 -23.14 6.47
CA ARG A 521 19.26 -23.08 7.16
C ARG A 521 20.36 -23.82 6.41
N GLU A 522 20.03 -24.98 5.84
CA GLU A 522 20.92 -25.77 4.99
C GLU A 522 21.40 -24.93 3.80
N LYS A 523 20.47 -24.35 3.02
CA LYS A 523 20.80 -23.49 1.87
C LYS A 523 21.61 -22.26 2.26
N GLN A 524 21.30 -21.65 3.40
CA GLN A 524 22.07 -20.52 3.95
C GLN A 524 23.50 -20.92 4.33
N ALA A 525 23.68 -22.10 4.91
CA ALA A 525 24.99 -22.63 5.28
C ALA A 525 25.82 -22.95 4.04
N GLU A 526 25.25 -23.67 3.06
CA GLU A 526 25.90 -23.97 1.76
C GLU A 526 26.40 -22.70 1.08
N PHE A 527 25.55 -21.68 1.02
CA PHE A 527 25.90 -20.37 0.46
C PHE A 527 27.05 -19.69 1.23
N SER A 528 26.94 -19.63 2.57
CA SER A 528 27.94 -19.00 3.43
C SER A 528 29.31 -19.68 3.30
N GLU A 529 29.33 -21.01 3.24
CA GLU A 529 30.55 -21.81 3.08
C GLU A 529 31.20 -21.55 1.71
N SER A 530 30.41 -21.64 0.63
CA SER A 530 30.91 -21.38 -0.73
C SER A 530 31.47 -19.96 -0.89
N LEU A 531 30.80 -18.95 -0.33
CA LEU A 531 31.29 -17.58 -0.37
C LEU A 531 32.57 -17.39 0.46
N ALA A 532 32.68 -18.07 1.61
CA ALA A 532 33.87 -18.02 2.44
C ALA A 532 35.08 -18.65 1.74
N GLU A 533 34.90 -19.77 1.04
CA GLU A 533 35.93 -20.38 0.20
C GLU A 533 36.37 -19.44 -0.94
N TRP A 534 35.41 -18.80 -1.61
CA TRP A 534 35.71 -17.81 -2.64
C TRP A 534 36.55 -16.64 -2.11
N ARG A 535 36.21 -16.13 -0.91
CA ARG A 535 36.98 -15.07 -0.25
C ARG A 535 38.40 -15.51 0.13
N LYS A 536 38.61 -16.79 0.46
CA LYS A 536 39.96 -17.34 0.69
C LYS A 536 40.78 -17.42 -0.59
N MET A 537 40.14 -17.77 -1.72
CA MET A 537 40.79 -17.81 -3.04
C MET A 537 41.10 -16.42 -3.61
N HIS A 538 40.33 -15.41 -3.20
CA HIS A 538 40.47 -14.02 -3.65
C HIS A 538 40.67 -13.06 -2.47
N PRO A 539 41.80 -13.16 -1.74
CA PRO A 539 42.05 -12.38 -0.52
C PRO A 539 42.26 -10.88 -0.79
N ASP A 540 42.52 -10.50 -2.04
CA ASP A 540 42.70 -9.14 -2.52
C ASP A 540 41.38 -8.37 -2.68
N LEU A 541 40.25 -9.06 -2.80
CA LEU A 541 38.94 -8.44 -2.97
C LEU A 541 38.34 -7.99 -1.64
N THR A 542 37.70 -6.83 -1.63
CA THR A 542 36.86 -6.44 -0.48
C THR A 542 35.66 -7.41 -0.35
N PRO A 543 35.02 -7.52 0.83
CA PRO A 543 33.87 -8.43 1.01
C PRO A 543 32.75 -8.22 -0.02
N TRP A 544 32.51 -6.96 -0.40
CA TRP A 544 31.51 -6.62 -1.41
C TRP A 544 31.93 -7.06 -2.83
N GLU A 545 33.18 -6.81 -3.21
CA GLU A 545 33.71 -7.22 -4.51
C GLU A 545 33.78 -8.74 -4.64
N ALA A 546 34.15 -9.44 -3.56
CA ALA A 546 34.13 -10.89 -3.50
C ALA A 546 32.72 -11.45 -3.69
N LEU A 547 31.71 -10.90 -2.99
CA LEU A 547 30.30 -11.27 -3.19
C LEU A 547 29.84 -11.01 -4.62
N GLN A 548 30.18 -9.86 -5.19
CA GLN A 548 29.81 -9.51 -6.56
C GLN A 548 30.47 -10.46 -7.58
N SER A 549 31.75 -10.75 -7.41
CA SER A 549 32.50 -11.67 -8.26
C SER A 549 31.93 -13.09 -8.19
N TRP A 550 31.74 -13.62 -6.97
CA TRP A 550 31.15 -14.94 -6.74
C TRP A 550 29.74 -15.05 -7.32
N THR A 551 28.89 -14.05 -7.09
CA THR A 551 27.53 -14.03 -7.64
C THR A 551 27.57 -13.98 -9.17
N SER A 552 28.49 -13.24 -9.76
CA SER A 552 28.69 -13.20 -11.21
C SER A 552 29.09 -14.56 -11.76
N ALA A 553 29.98 -15.30 -11.09
CA ALA A 553 30.42 -16.62 -11.53
C ALA A 553 29.30 -17.67 -11.46
N ASN A 554 28.41 -17.57 -10.46
CA ASN A 554 27.36 -18.57 -10.19
C ASN A 554 25.97 -18.18 -10.74
N LEU A 555 25.86 -17.11 -11.53
CA LEU A 555 24.61 -16.70 -12.15
C LEU A 555 24.24 -17.63 -13.32
N SER A 556 23.01 -18.16 -13.33
CA SER A 556 22.53 -19.05 -14.39
C SER A 556 21.11 -18.69 -14.87
N PRO A 557 20.71 -19.09 -16.10
CA PRO A 557 19.34 -18.92 -16.60
C PRO A 557 18.32 -19.73 -15.79
N ALA A 558 17.10 -19.22 -15.66
CA ALA A 558 16.04 -19.82 -14.87
C ALA A 558 14.83 -20.19 -15.76
N TYR A 559 14.51 -21.48 -15.84
CA TYR A 559 13.44 -22.04 -16.67
C TYR A 559 12.83 -23.30 -16.04
N HIS A 560 11.62 -23.67 -16.48
CA HIS A 560 11.07 -25.01 -16.22
C HIS A 560 11.54 -25.96 -17.30
N THR A 561 11.84 -27.20 -16.91
CA THR A 561 12.13 -28.29 -17.85
C THR A 561 11.02 -29.32 -17.75
N ASP A 562 10.37 -29.64 -18.87
CA ASP A 562 9.42 -30.74 -18.90
C ASP A 562 10.18 -32.07 -18.74
N PRO A 563 9.82 -32.92 -17.75
CA PRO A 563 10.50 -34.19 -17.54
C PRO A 563 10.41 -35.17 -18.73
N LYS A 564 9.42 -35.02 -19.61
CA LYS A 564 9.16 -35.98 -20.70
C LYS A 564 9.92 -35.66 -21.97
N ASP A 565 9.96 -34.39 -22.38
CA ASP A 565 10.57 -33.96 -23.65
C ASP A 565 11.77 -33.01 -23.48
N GLN A 566 12.14 -32.69 -22.23
CA GLN A 566 13.20 -31.74 -21.88
C GLN A 566 13.00 -30.33 -22.46
N SER A 567 11.80 -30.01 -22.95
CA SER A 567 11.48 -28.67 -23.44
C SER A 567 11.57 -27.66 -22.30
N LYS A 568 12.12 -26.49 -22.63
CA LYS A 568 12.30 -25.39 -21.69
C LYS A 568 11.16 -24.41 -21.81
N SER A 569 10.55 -24.06 -20.69
CA SER A 569 9.43 -23.11 -20.64
C SER A 569 9.62 -22.02 -19.58
N SER A 570 8.86 -20.94 -19.74
CA SER A 570 8.91 -19.75 -18.88
C SER A 570 8.52 -20.07 -17.43
N LEU A 571 9.25 -19.52 -16.46
CA LEU A 571 8.93 -19.59 -15.02
C LEU A 571 7.80 -18.66 -14.57
N VAL A 572 7.22 -17.89 -15.49
CA VAL A 572 6.25 -16.85 -15.17
C VAL A 572 4.95 -16.99 -15.93
N GLY A 573 3.88 -16.51 -15.29
CA GLY A 573 2.55 -16.47 -15.86
C GLY A 573 2.43 -15.57 -17.10
N PRO A 574 1.30 -15.62 -17.80
CA PRO A 574 1.12 -15.05 -19.14
C PRO A 574 1.38 -13.54 -19.22
N ASN A 575 1.14 -12.79 -18.14
CA ASN A 575 1.34 -11.34 -18.13
C ASN A 575 2.82 -10.95 -18.24
N LEU A 576 3.69 -11.63 -17.49
CA LEU A 576 5.15 -11.40 -17.50
C LEU A 576 5.86 -12.16 -18.63
N ALA A 577 5.25 -13.23 -19.16
CA ALA A 577 5.73 -13.94 -20.35
C ALA A 577 5.36 -13.23 -21.66
N SER A 578 4.65 -12.10 -21.60
CA SER A 578 4.21 -11.36 -22.79
C SER A 578 5.40 -10.76 -23.55
N ALA A 579 5.17 -10.44 -24.83
CA ALA A 579 6.19 -9.83 -25.69
C ALA A 579 6.68 -8.47 -25.16
N ALA A 580 5.99 -7.84 -24.21
CA ALA A 580 6.39 -6.56 -23.61
C ALA A 580 7.68 -6.66 -22.77
N PHE A 581 8.00 -7.85 -22.24
CA PHE A 581 9.07 -8.03 -21.27
C PHE A 581 10.16 -8.98 -21.77
N PRO A 582 11.41 -8.85 -21.26
CA PRO A 582 12.47 -9.81 -21.56
C PRO A 582 12.11 -11.24 -21.13
N ARG A 583 12.57 -12.22 -21.91
CA ARG A 583 12.29 -13.64 -21.68
C ARG A 583 13.23 -14.28 -20.65
N LEU A 584 14.49 -13.84 -20.61
CA LEU A 584 15.49 -14.37 -19.68
C LEU A 584 15.16 -13.97 -18.24
N TRP A 585 15.10 -14.98 -17.38
CA TRP A 585 15.14 -14.86 -15.92
C TRP A 585 16.41 -15.56 -15.43
N VAL A 586 16.92 -15.15 -14.27
CA VAL A 586 18.16 -15.70 -13.71
C VAL A 586 17.93 -16.31 -12.34
N ASN A 587 18.63 -17.40 -12.04
CA ASN A 587 18.73 -17.95 -10.70
C ASN A 587 19.73 -17.09 -9.93
N SER A 588 19.27 -16.55 -8.80
CA SER A 588 20.11 -15.86 -7.83
C SER A 588 20.81 -16.91 -6.97
N PRO A 589 22.16 -16.98 -6.99
CA PRO A 589 22.88 -17.92 -6.14
C PRO A 589 22.86 -17.51 -4.66
N ILE A 590 22.37 -16.30 -4.34
CA ILE A 590 22.27 -15.75 -2.98
C ILE A 590 21.09 -16.36 -2.23
N GLN A 591 21.36 -16.94 -1.05
CA GLN A 591 20.39 -17.66 -0.22
C GLN A 591 20.04 -16.95 1.10
N THR A 592 20.14 -15.63 1.16
CA THR A 592 19.91 -14.84 2.39
C THR A 592 18.44 -14.56 2.69
N ALA A 593 18.13 -14.00 3.87
CA ALA A 593 16.84 -13.38 4.19
C ALA A 593 15.61 -14.30 4.09
N ASN A 594 15.80 -15.62 4.23
CA ASN A 594 14.78 -16.66 4.01
C ASN A 594 14.21 -16.68 2.57
N GLU A 595 14.87 -16.02 1.61
CA GLU A 595 14.52 -16.01 0.20
C GLU A 595 15.37 -17.04 -0.56
N ILE A 596 15.13 -18.33 -0.32
CA ILE A 596 15.93 -19.41 -0.93
C ILE A 596 15.47 -19.76 -2.36
N ASP A 597 16.40 -20.28 -3.16
CA ASP A 597 16.19 -20.65 -4.58
C ASP A 597 15.54 -19.51 -5.38
N LYS A 598 16.02 -18.29 -5.12
CA LYS A 598 15.46 -17.09 -5.68
C LYS A 598 15.72 -17.01 -7.19
N THR A 599 14.69 -16.65 -7.92
CA THR A 599 14.73 -16.32 -9.35
C THR A 599 14.44 -14.83 -9.50
N VAL A 600 15.13 -14.17 -10.44
CA VAL A 600 15.00 -12.73 -10.68
C VAL A 600 14.78 -12.47 -12.17
N GLY A 601 13.73 -11.72 -12.49
CA GLY A 601 13.47 -11.17 -13.80
C GLY A 601 13.65 -9.66 -13.81
N PHE A 602 13.95 -9.09 -14.97
CA PHE A 602 14.16 -7.65 -15.14
C PHE A 602 13.21 -7.06 -16.20
N PRO A 603 11.91 -6.92 -15.90
CA PRO A 603 10.94 -6.36 -16.85
C PRO A 603 11.34 -4.98 -17.39
N ILE A 604 11.94 -4.13 -16.55
CA ILE A 604 12.39 -2.79 -16.94
C ILE A 604 13.82 -2.57 -16.46
N LEU A 605 14.72 -2.36 -17.43
CA LEU A 605 16.11 -1.94 -17.23
C LEU A 605 16.36 -0.58 -17.87
N SER A 606 17.50 0.02 -17.53
CA SER A 606 18.04 1.16 -18.27
C SER A 606 18.16 0.85 -19.76
N PRO A 607 17.84 1.79 -20.68
CA PRO A 607 17.98 1.59 -22.12
C PRO A 607 19.34 1.06 -22.55
N ARG A 608 20.42 1.40 -21.82
CA ARG A 608 21.79 0.88 -22.04
C ARG A 608 21.84 -0.64 -22.08
N TYR A 609 21.11 -1.31 -21.19
CA TYR A 609 21.15 -2.77 -21.02
C TYR A 609 19.93 -3.47 -21.60
N ARG A 610 18.80 -2.77 -21.66
CA ARG A 610 17.49 -3.36 -21.99
C ARG A 610 17.47 -4.04 -23.35
N ASN A 611 18.03 -3.41 -24.38
CA ASN A 611 18.04 -3.96 -25.74
C ASN A 611 18.86 -5.24 -25.85
N ALA A 612 20.04 -5.28 -25.21
CA ALA A 612 20.89 -6.47 -25.18
C ALA A 612 20.20 -7.60 -24.39
N TYR A 613 19.71 -7.29 -23.19
CA TYR A 613 19.04 -8.27 -22.33
C TYR A 613 17.76 -8.86 -22.96
N ARG A 614 17.00 -8.06 -23.71
CA ARG A 614 15.75 -8.51 -24.36
C ARG A 614 15.97 -9.46 -25.54
N ARG A 615 17.17 -9.48 -26.13
CA ARG A 615 17.51 -10.41 -27.21
C ARG A 615 17.80 -11.82 -26.70
N LEU A 616 18.13 -11.94 -25.41
CA LEU A 616 18.42 -13.22 -24.78
C LEU A 616 17.15 -14.08 -24.71
N GLY A 617 17.29 -15.34 -25.09
CA GLY A 617 16.35 -16.42 -24.94
C GLY A 617 16.05 -16.76 -23.49
N ILE A 618 15.20 -17.77 -23.28
CA ILE A 618 14.82 -18.21 -21.92
C ILE A 618 16.00 -18.90 -21.21
N ASP A 619 16.91 -19.49 -21.98
CA ASP A 619 18.02 -20.32 -21.51
C ASP A 619 19.40 -19.82 -21.97
N ASP A 620 19.47 -18.63 -22.55
CA ASP A 620 20.73 -18.00 -22.97
C ASP A 620 21.54 -17.55 -21.74
N GLU A 621 22.86 -17.77 -21.80
CA GLU A 621 23.79 -17.18 -20.84
C GLU A 621 24.12 -15.72 -21.19
N ILE A 622 24.57 -14.95 -20.19
CA ILE A 622 24.99 -13.57 -20.38
C ILE A 622 26.49 -13.53 -20.63
N ASP A 623 26.88 -13.53 -21.90
CA ASP A 623 28.28 -13.52 -22.34
C ASP A 623 28.93 -12.13 -22.27
N ASP A 624 28.14 -11.07 -22.47
CA ASP A 624 28.62 -9.69 -22.36
C ASP A 624 28.97 -9.41 -20.89
N ALA A 625 30.27 -9.23 -20.63
CA ALA A 625 30.81 -9.01 -19.29
C ALA A 625 30.24 -7.75 -18.61
N GLU A 626 29.96 -6.68 -19.38
CA GLU A 626 29.41 -5.45 -18.83
C GLU A 626 27.94 -5.63 -18.44
N LEU A 627 27.17 -6.29 -19.32
CA LEU A 627 25.77 -6.65 -19.04
C LEU A 627 25.69 -7.61 -17.86
N ARG A 628 26.53 -8.65 -17.81
CA ARG A 628 26.58 -9.63 -16.72
C ARG A 628 26.85 -8.93 -15.39
N ALA A 629 27.89 -8.10 -15.32
CA ALA A 629 28.20 -7.34 -14.11
C ALA A 629 27.05 -6.40 -13.70
N ALA A 630 26.36 -5.78 -14.66
CA ALA A 630 25.21 -4.92 -14.41
C ALA A 630 24.00 -5.70 -13.86
N ILE A 631 23.72 -6.89 -14.39
CA ILE A 631 22.66 -7.77 -13.91
C ILE A 631 23.00 -8.30 -12.53
N THR A 632 24.23 -8.78 -12.31
CA THR A 632 24.71 -9.26 -11.01
C THR A 632 24.49 -8.25 -9.89
N ARG A 633 24.87 -6.97 -10.10
CA ARG A 633 24.62 -5.90 -9.11
C ARG A 633 23.15 -5.75 -8.74
N ARG A 634 22.24 -5.98 -9.69
CA ARG A 634 20.79 -5.88 -9.46
C ARG A 634 20.24 -7.11 -8.76
N VAL A 635 20.72 -8.32 -9.11
CA VAL A 635 20.39 -9.57 -8.42
C VAL A 635 20.73 -9.47 -6.93
N ILE A 636 21.93 -8.97 -6.60
CA ILE A 636 22.38 -8.80 -5.21
C ILE A 636 21.42 -7.91 -4.39
N HIS A 637 20.81 -6.91 -5.03
CA HIS A 637 19.88 -5.99 -4.37
C HIS A 637 18.40 -6.39 -4.51
N ALA A 638 18.07 -7.46 -5.22
CA ALA A 638 16.69 -7.88 -5.46
C ALA A 638 16.17 -8.68 -4.25
N THR A 639 15.45 -8.01 -3.35
CA THR A 639 14.84 -8.61 -2.16
C THR A 639 13.52 -7.93 -1.80
N ILE A 640 12.59 -8.68 -1.22
CA ILE A 640 11.35 -8.18 -0.61
C ILE A 640 11.37 -8.31 0.92
N GLN A 641 12.47 -8.75 1.52
CA GLN A 641 12.65 -8.90 2.97
C GLN A 641 12.09 -7.75 3.83
N PRO A 642 12.21 -6.45 3.47
CA PRO A 642 11.61 -5.38 4.26
C PRO A 642 10.08 -5.47 4.36
N THR A 643 9.39 -5.73 3.25
CA THR A 643 7.93 -5.89 3.25
C THR A 643 7.54 -7.16 3.99
N SER A 644 8.23 -8.28 3.76
CA SER A 644 7.97 -9.54 4.48
C SER A 644 8.18 -9.40 6.00
N THR A 645 9.21 -8.66 6.42
CA THR A 645 9.49 -8.39 7.84
C THR A 645 8.37 -7.56 8.48
N PHE A 646 7.88 -6.53 7.78
CA PHE A 646 6.74 -5.75 8.25
C PHE A 646 5.46 -6.59 8.32
N MET A 647 5.18 -7.37 7.27
CA MET A 647 4.00 -8.24 7.17
C MET A 647 3.96 -9.32 8.25
N ASN A 648 5.11 -9.92 8.59
CA ASN A 648 5.18 -10.87 9.68
C ASN A 648 5.00 -10.17 11.03
N ALA A 649 5.64 -9.02 11.23
CA ALA A 649 5.50 -8.24 12.45
C ALA A 649 4.05 -7.77 12.70
N ILE A 650 3.34 -7.31 11.67
CA ILE A 650 1.95 -6.88 11.82
C ILE A 650 1.01 -8.07 12.10
N ARG A 651 1.25 -9.24 11.50
CA ARG A 651 0.47 -10.47 11.77
C ARG A 651 0.65 -10.98 13.20
N GLU A 652 1.86 -10.89 13.73
CA GLU A 652 2.18 -11.36 15.08
C GLU A 652 1.73 -10.37 16.16
N ARG A 653 1.89 -9.07 15.93
CA ARG A 653 1.69 -8.03 16.95
C ARG A 653 0.37 -7.29 16.86
N VAL A 654 -0.42 -7.46 15.81
CA VAL A 654 -1.79 -6.97 15.75
C VAL A 654 -2.69 -8.19 15.70
N SER A 655 -3.19 -8.61 16.87
CA SER A 655 -3.99 -9.84 17.05
C SER A 655 -5.19 -9.95 16.09
N ILE A 656 -5.69 -8.80 15.65
CA ILE A 656 -6.82 -8.64 14.74
C ILE A 656 -6.46 -8.95 13.27
N ILE A 657 -5.17 -8.97 12.94
CA ILE A 657 -4.61 -9.25 11.60
C ILE A 657 -4.15 -10.71 11.48
N GLN A 658 -4.32 -11.51 12.54
CA GLN A 658 -3.95 -12.92 12.54
C GLN A 658 -4.74 -13.69 11.47
N ARG A 659 -4.02 -14.53 10.69
CA ARG A 659 -4.64 -15.36 9.64
C ARG A 659 -5.72 -16.26 10.25
N ALA A 660 -6.84 -16.41 9.54
CA ALA A 660 -7.65 -17.61 9.64
C ALA A 660 -6.71 -18.82 9.44
N GLY A 661 -6.64 -19.74 10.40
CA GLY A 661 -5.88 -20.97 10.21
C GLY A 661 -6.45 -21.76 9.02
N GLY A 662 -5.73 -21.77 7.89
CA GLY A 662 -6.05 -22.60 6.73
C GLY A 662 -5.43 -22.12 5.43
N ARG A 663 -4.54 -22.92 4.84
CA ARG A 663 -3.94 -22.73 3.49
C ARG A 663 -4.93 -22.96 2.33
N SER A 664 -6.22 -22.71 2.50
CA SER A 664 -7.20 -23.12 1.51
C SER A 664 -8.40 -22.20 1.45
N SER A 665 -8.68 -21.70 0.24
CA SER A 665 -9.97 -21.14 -0.16
C SER A 665 -11.13 -22.13 0.03
N ARG A 666 -10.86 -23.42 0.28
CA ARG A 666 -11.86 -24.48 0.46
C ARG A 666 -12.25 -24.75 1.92
N VAL A 667 -11.72 -24.02 2.91
CA VAL A 667 -12.16 -24.17 4.31
C VAL A 667 -13.28 -23.17 4.57
N GLY A 668 -14.52 -23.65 4.49
CA GLY A 668 -15.72 -22.84 4.71
C GLY A 668 -15.76 -22.14 6.08
N ALA A 669 -16.46 -21.00 6.11
CA ALA A 669 -17.02 -20.23 7.24
C ALA A 669 -16.53 -20.52 8.68
N LYS A 670 -15.22 -20.68 8.92
CA LYS A 670 -14.69 -20.86 10.27
C LYS A 670 -14.26 -19.51 10.82
N TYR A 671 -15.10 -18.97 11.72
CA TYR A 671 -14.80 -17.87 12.63
C TYR A 671 -13.31 -17.74 12.96
N ILE A 672 -12.73 -16.57 12.69
CA ILE A 672 -11.36 -16.28 13.14
C ILE A 672 -11.46 -15.64 14.52
N ASN A 673 -11.01 -16.36 15.55
CA ASN A 673 -10.91 -15.79 16.88
C ASN A 673 -9.95 -14.59 16.85
N GLY A 674 -10.41 -13.43 17.32
CA GLY A 674 -9.63 -12.19 17.37
C GLY A 674 -9.68 -11.29 16.12
N ALA A 675 -10.13 -11.74 14.94
CA ALA A 675 -10.14 -10.91 13.73
C ALA A 675 -11.18 -9.77 13.76
N ALA A 676 -10.93 -8.72 12.98
CA ALA A 676 -11.78 -7.53 12.94
C ALA A 676 -13.16 -7.90 12.44
N TYR A 677 -14.19 -7.25 13.00
CA TYR A 677 -15.54 -7.27 12.46
C TYR A 677 -15.80 -6.05 11.57
N ASN A 678 -14.94 -5.02 11.61
CA ASN A 678 -15.10 -3.79 10.84
C ASN A 678 -13.81 -3.48 10.05
N PRO A 679 -13.85 -3.53 8.70
CA PRO A 679 -12.72 -3.19 7.83
C PRO A 679 -12.15 -1.78 8.08
N ARG A 680 -12.99 -0.79 8.43
CA ARG A 680 -12.53 0.57 8.75
C ARG A 680 -11.59 0.59 9.96
N VAL A 681 -11.89 -0.23 10.97
CA VAL A 681 -11.06 -0.38 12.17
C VAL A 681 -9.77 -1.11 11.83
N LEU A 682 -9.84 -2.15 11.00
CA LEU A 682 -8.65 -2.85 10.51
C LEU A 682 -7.69 -1.89 9.81
N ILE A 683 -8.19 -1.11 8.84
CA ILE A 683 -7.40 -0.09 8.11
C ILE A 683 -6.75 0.89 9.10
N ALA A 684 -7.51 1.37 10.09
CA ALA A 684 -6.98 2.28 11.11
C ALA A 684 -5.82 1.66 11.90
N LEU A 685 -5.95 0.41 12.30
CA LEU A 685 -4.92 -0.30 13.06
C LEU A 685 -3.68 -0.57 12.21
N MET A 686 -3.85 -0.88 10.93
CA MET A 686 -2.73 -1.03 9.98
C MET A 686 -1.96 0.29 9.81
N ASN A 687 -2.67 1.40 9.66
CA ASN A 687 -2.08 2.74 9.59
C ASN A 687 -1.35 3.13 10.89
N ILE A 688 -2.00 2.93 12.05
CA ILE A 688 -1.39 3.17 13.36
C ILE A 688 -0.13 2.33 13.53
N TRP A 689 -0.20 1.03 13.20
CA TRP A 689 0.92 0.11 13.30
C TRP A 689 2.07 0.50 12.38
N ARG A 690 1.81 0.91 11.14
CA ARG A 690 2.85 1.38 10.21
C ARG A 690 3.62 2.55 10.81
N VAL A 691 2.92 3.58 11.29
CA VAL A 691 3.58 4.75 11.91
C VAL A 691 4.31 4.34 13.19
N HIS A 692 3.73 3.44 14.00
CA HIS A 692 4.39 2.88 15.17
C HIS A 692 5.70 2.16 14.80
N TYR A 693 5.64 1.25 13.83
CA TYR A 693 6.75 0.47 13.29
C TYR A 693 7.88 1.38 12.80
N ASN A 694 7.55 2.45 12.07
CA ASN A 694 8.54 3.35 11.50
C ASN A 694 9.24 4.23 12.55
N PHE A 695 8.49 4.77 13.52
CA PHE A 695 9.00 5.85 14.38
C PHE A 695 9.27 5.45 15.83
N PHE A 696 8.68 4.35 16.32
CA PHE A 696 8.67 4.04 17.75
C PHE A 696 9.15 2.62 18.08
N ASP A 697 9.19 1.71 17.11
CA ASP A 697 9.63 0.33 17.33
C ASP A 697 11.14 0.17 17.12
N TRP A 698 11.88 -0.01 18.22
CA TRP A 698 13.32 -0.27 18.19
C TRP A 698 13.60 -1.65 17.63
N ARG A 699 14.22 -1.71 16.46
CA ARG A 699 14.55 -2.98 15.81
C ARG A 699 16.04 -3.09 15.54
N SER A 700 16.56 -4.30 15.77
CA SER A 700 17.74 -4.74 15.05
C SER A 700 17.32 -4.95 13.60
N TYR A 701 17.82 -4.11 12.71
CA TYR A 701 17.68 -4.31 11.29
C TYR A 701 19.08 -4.29 10.72
N ARG A 702 19.44 -5.35 10.02
CA ARG A 702 20.60 -5.41 9.16
C ARG A 702 20.08 -5.62 7.76
N GLN A 703 20.66 -4.92 6.80
CA GLN A 703 20.43 -5.30 5.42
C GLN A 703 20.93 -6.74 5.23
N PRO A 704 20.28 -7.57 4.42
CA PRO A 704 20.72 -8.96 4.18
C PRO A 704 22.21 -9.07 3.82
N LEU A 705 22.76 -8.03 3.17
CA LEU A 705 24.15 -7.96 2.71
C LEU A 705 25.15 -7.54 3.82
N GLU A 706 24.69 -6.87 4.87
CA GLU A 706 25.53 -6.46 6.01
C GLU A 706 25.76 -7.61 7.01
N GLU A 707 24.88 -8.61 6.99
CA GLU A 707 24.98 -9.79 7.86
C GLU A 707 26.23 -10.62 7.55
N GLU A 708 26.63 -10.69 6.28
CA GLU A 708 27.79 -11.45 5.81
C GLU A 708 29.09 -10.64 5.75
N ALA A 709 29.01 -9.34 5.46
CA ALA A 709 30.18 -8.47 5.44
C ALA A 709 30.84 -8.31 6.83
N LEU A 710 30.08 -8.52 7.91
CA LEU A 710 30.51 -8.30 9.30
C LEU A 710 30.61 -9.58 10.14
N SER A 711 30.24 -10.75 9.62
CA SER A 711 30.37 -12.00 10.35
C SER A 711 31.84 -12.44 10.37
N PRO A 712 32.52 -12.43 11.53
CA PRO A 712 33.78 -13.14 11.66
C PRO A 712 33.48 -14.64 11.59
N GLU A 713 34.44 -15.39 11.07
CA GLU A 713 34.45 -16.84 10.94
C GLU A 713 33.68 -17.57 12.08
N GLY A 714 32.70 -18.39 11.71
CA GLY A 714 32.23 -19.51 12.55
C GLY A 714 31.28 -19.22 13.73
N ALA A 715 30.39 -18.23 13.66
CA ALA A 715 29.36 -18.05 14.69
C ALA A 715 28.01 -18.69 14.29
N ALA A 716 27.86 -19.98 14.55
CA ALA A 716 26.56 -20.66 14.52
C ALA A 716 25.51 -19.90 15.36
N SER A 717 24.34 -19.67 14.77
CA SER A 717 23.19 -18.97 15.34
C SER A 717 22.58 -19.75 16.51
N GLY A 718 22.93 -19.37 17.74
CA GLY A 718 22.24 -19.83 18.96
C GLY A 718 21.26 -18.76 19.45
N ALA A 719 19.96 -19.07 19.40
CA ALA A 719 18.91 -18.28 20.02
C ALA A 719 19.08 -18.23 21.54
N GLY A 720 18.93 -17.05 22.14
CA GLY A 720 18.95 -16.88 23.59
C GLY A 720 19.09 -15.42 24.03
N GLU A 721 17.96 -14.72 24.16
CA GLU A 721 17.89 -13.43 24.85
C GLU A 721 18.11 -13.61 26.35
N LYS A 722 19.08 -12.90 26.96
CA LYS A 722 18.99 -12.39 28.35
C LYS A 722 19.82 -11.10 28.54
N ASN A 723 19.24 -10.18 29.30
CA ASN A 723 19.78 -8.88 29.74
C ASN A 723 21.07 -9.00 30.57
N ALA A 724 22.00 -8.05 30.41
CA ALA A 724 22.30 -7.00 31.41
C ALA A 724 23.71 -6.37 31.25
N ASP A 725 23.70 -5.03 31.24
CA ASP A 725 24.53 -4.03 31.92
C ASP A 725 26.08 -4.13 32.05
N ALA A 726 26.68 -2.99 31.71
CA ALA A 726 27.95 -2.38 32.13
C ALA A 726 29.29 -2.96 31.64
N ALA A 727 30.01 -2.09 30.92
CA ALA A 727 31.45 -2.18 30.69
C ALA A 727 32.17 -1.48 31.85
N GLU A 728 33.16 -2.14 32.42
CA GLU A 728 34.33 -1.49 33.01
C GLU A 728 35.54 -2.42 32.86
N ASN A 729 36.68 -1.77 32.65
CA ASN A 729 38.01 -2.25 32.27
C ASN A 729 38.44 -3.65 32.76
N GLY A 730 38.99 -4.43 31.81
CA GLY A 730 40.12 -5.32 32.08
C GLY A 730 39.87 -6.72 32.62
N GLU A 731 39.05 -7.57 31.98
CA GLU A 731 39.09 -9.04 32.25
C GLU A 731 38.51 -9.83 31.04
N GLN A 732 39.39 -10.47 30.24
CA GLN A 732 39.06 -11.24 29.03
C GLN A 732 38.34 -12.58 29.30
N PHE A 733 38.28 -13.02 30.56
CA PHE A 733 37.75 -14.33 30.96
C PHE A 733 36.60 -14.19 31.96
N ARG A 734 35.67 -15.16 31.96
CA ARG A 734 34.58 -15.33 32.93
C ARG A 734 34.88 -16.57 33.78
N ARG A 735 34.83 -16.42 35.11
CA ARG A 735 34.96 -17.54 36.06
C ARG A 735 33.65 -18.33 36.13
N LEU A 736 33.72 -19.64 35.91
CA LEU A 736 32.62 -20.61 35.99
C LEU A 736 32.97 -21.65 37.04
N ALA A 737 32.14 -21.80 38.07
CA ALA A 737 32.33 -22.83 39.09
C ALA A 737 32.05 -24.21 38.48
N VAL A 738 32.91 -25.19 38.77
CA VAL A 738 32.69 -26.57 38.36
C VAL A 738 31.66 -27.17 39.32
N PRO A 739 30.48 -27.60 38.84
CA PRO A 739 29.40 -28.06 39.70
C PRO A 739 29.85 -29.16 40.67
N GLY A 740 29.47 -29.05 41.95
CA GLY A 740 29.83 -30.02 42.99
C GLY A 740 31.26 -29.88 43.52
N THR A 741 32.00 -28.84 43.15
CA THR A 741 33.35 -28.58 43.67
C THR A 741 33.58 -27.10 43.96
N ASP A 742 34.56 -26.79 44.81
CA ASP A 742 35.00 -25.41 45.08
C ASP A 742 35.94 -24.85 43.99
N LYS A 743 36.19 -25.64 42.93
CA LYS A 743 37.07 -25.25 41.83
C LYS A 743 36.30 -24.42 40.80
N ALA A 744 36.98 -23.46 40.18
CA ALA A 744 36.42 -22.66 39.11
C ALA A 744 37.37 -22.62 37.91
N ILE A 745 36.79 -22.64 36.72
CA ILE A 745 37.49 -22.52 35.44
C ILE A 745 37.25 -21.14 34.82
N PHE A 746 38.23 -20.63 34.08
CA PHE A 746 38.13 -19.33 33.39
C PHE A 746 37.86 -19.57 31.91
N VAL A 747 36.72 -19.07 31.42
CA VAL A 747 36.27 -19.26 30.04
C VAL A 747 36.28 -17.92 29.30
N PRO A 748 36.81 -17.80 28.07
CA PRO A 748 36.82 -16.54 27.33
C PRO A 748 35.43 -15.92 27.21
N LYS A 749 35.29 -14.62 27.49
CA LYS A 749 34.01 -13.91 27.25
C LYS A 749 33.80 -13.78 25.73
N ARG A 750 32.76 -14.39 25.19
CA ARG A 750 32.36 -14.23 23.78
C ARG A 750 32.01 -12.75 23.55
N ARG A 751 32.81 -12.02 22.76
CA ARG A 751 32.49 -10.64 22.36
C ARG A 751 31.23 -10.67 21.50
N THR A 752 30.12 -10.20 22.03
CA THR A 752 28.92 -9.90 21.23
C THR A 752 29.01 -8.44 20.80
N ASN A 753 29.18 -8.20 19.49
CA ASN A 753 29.00 -6.85 18.96
C ASN A 753 27.58 -6.40 19.29
N ARG A 754 27.44 -5.35 20.12
CA ARG A 754 26.13 -4.80 20.55
C ARG A 754 25.39 -4.36 19.30
N VAL A 755 24.32 -5.07 18.92
CA VAL A 755 23.50 -4.72 17.76
C VAL A 755 22.83 -3.37 18.06
N ILE A 756 23.22 -2.34 17.33
CA ILE A 756 22.63 -1.01 17.46
C ILE A 756 21.16 -1.12 17.03
N ARG A 757 20.23 -1.00 17.98
CA ARG A 757 18.80 -0.94 17.67
C ARG A 757 18.46 0.47 17.23
N THR A 758 17.84 0.60 16.07
CA THR A 758 17.32 1.86 15.51
C THR A 758 15.91 1.67 15.01
N THR A 759 15.14 2.74 14.86
CA THR A 759 13.86 2.69 14.15
C THR A 759 14.09 2.82 12.64
N PRO A 760 13.19 2.32 11.79
CA PRO A 760 13.26 2.54 10.35
C PRO A 760 13.37 4.02 9.95
N ALA A 761 12.62 4.90 10.61
CA ALA A 761 12.68 6.34 10.36
C ALA A 761 14.05 6.94 10.67
N MET A 762 14.75 6.43 11.67
CA MET A 762 16.12 6.85 11.99
C MET A 762 17.13 6.38 10.94
N ARG A 763 17.05 5.11 10.51
CA ARG A 763 17.94 4.57 9.47
C ARG A 763 17.77 5.29 8.15
N MET A 764 16.53 5.64 7.81
CA MET A 764 16.21 6.41 6.61
C MET A 764 16.62 7.90 6.74
N GLY A 765 16.87 8.36 7.96
CA GLY A 765 17.12 9.76 8.27
C GLY A 765 15.86 10.62 8.23
N VAL A 766 14.66 10.05 8.13
CA VAL A 766 13.37 10.76 8.27
C VAL A 766 13.29 11.40 9.65
N HIS A 767 13.67 10.65 10.69
CA HIS A 767 13.79 11.14 12.06
C HIS A 767 15.25 11.32 12.47
N GLN A 768 15.60 12.50 12.98
CA GLN A 768 16.91 12.75 13.60
C GLN A 768 16.73 12.89 15.12
N PRO A 769 17.28 11.97 15.92
CA PRO A 769 17.21 12.08 17.37
C PRO A 769 18.03 13.29 17.84
N SER A 770 17.53 14.02 18.84
CA SER A 770 18.31 15.06 19.49
C SER A 770 19.57 14.45 20.11
N LYS A 771 20.75 15.03 19.86
CA LYS A 771 21.99 14.63 20.53
C LYS A 771 21.77 14.72 22.05
N PRO A 772 22.18 13.72 22.84
CA PRO A 772 22.17 13.86 24.30
C PRO A 772 22.98 15.10 24.67
N LYS A 773 22.47 15.96 25.55
CA LYS A 773 23.21 17.11 26.05
C LYS A 773 24.52 16.60 26.66
N GLY A 774 25.63 16.87 25.98
CA GLY A 774 26.97 16.66 26.50
C GLY A 774 27.20 17.59 27.70
N SER A 775 27.93 17.08 28.69
CA SER A 775 28.33 17.74 29.93
C SER A 775 29.38 18.83 29.68
N GLU A 776 29.03 19.88 28.93
CA GLU A 776 29.96 21.01 28.65
C GLU A 776 29.33 22.40 28.86
N GLN A 777 28.19 22.49 29.56
CA GLN A 777 27.58 23.77 29.94
C GLN A 777 27.11 23.78 31.39
N GLU A 778 28.00 23.44 32.31
CA GLU A 778 27.95 23.88 33.72
C GLU A 778 29.37 24.23 34.17
N ALA A 779 30.01 25.15 33.45
CA ALA A 779 31.19 25.84 33.94
C ALA A 779 30.97 27.33 33.70
N GLY A 780 30.71 28.07 34.78
CA GLY A 780 30.66 29.54 34.77
C GLY A 780 29.31 30.12 35.17
N SER A 781 29.03 30.14 36.47
CA SER A 781 28.61 31.35 37.22
C SER A 781 27.99 30.96 38.56
N ALA A 782 28.79 31.05 39.64
CA ALA A 782 28.29 31.31 40.98
C ALA A 782 29.47 31.76 41.86
N GLU A 783 29.56 33.07 42.09
CA GLU A 783 30.27 33.65 43.23
C GLU A 783 29.52 33.36 44.54
N GLU A 784 30.32 33.14 45.60
CA GLU A 784 30.09 33.33 47.05
C GLU A 784 28.95 32.59 47.78
N ALA A 785 29.34 31.71 48.73
CA ALA A 785 29.18 31.88 50.20
C ALA A 785 29.32 30.54 50.97
N GLU A 786 29.96 30.60 52.14
CA GLU A 786 30.47 29.49 52.96
C GLU A 786 29.42 28.63 53.72
N ALA A 787 29.67 27.30 53.75
CA ALA A 787 29.51 26.26 54.80
C ALA A 787 28.21 26.09 55.67
N PRO A 788 28.02 24.92 56.33
CA PRO A 788 27.85 23.58 55.77
C PRO A 788 26.50 22.94 56.20
N GLY A 789 25.76 22.36 55.25
CA GLY A 789 24.47 21.69 55.46
C GLY A 789 24.53 20.19 55.23
N GLY A 790 23.84 19.44 56.10
CA GLY A 790 23.90 17.98 56.24
C GLY A 790 23.67 17.16 54.97
N ALA A 791 24.44 16.07 54.90
CA ALA A 791 24.42 15.09 53.82
C ALA A 791 23.05 14.40 53.70
N ARG A 792 22.34 14.67 52.59
CA ARG A 792 21.33 13.75 52.04
C ARG A 792 21.85 13.24 50.70
N GLN A 793 22.50 12.08 50.73
CA GLN A 793 22.89 11.34 49.53
C GLN A 793 21.63 11.03 48.69
N LYS A 794 21.42 11.78 47.61
CA LYS A 794 20.55 11.34 46.50
C LYS A 794 21.26 10.18 45.82
N LYS A 795 20.73 8.98 46.01
CA LYS A 795 21.06 7.77 45.23
C LYS A 795 20.84 8.10 43.75
N GLN A 796 21.92 8.37 43.01
CA GLN A 796 21.85 8.49 41.54
C GLN A 796 21.52 7.11 40.97
N ASP A 797 20.38 7.02 40.31
CA ASP A 797 19.94 5.83 39.59
C ASP A 797 20.86 5.61 38.37
N ARG A 798 21.77 4.63 38.46
CA ARG A 798 22.87 4.37 37.52
C ARG A 798 22.46 3.61 36.25
N ARG A 799 21.25 3.83 35.72
CA ARG A 799 20.84 3.31 34.39
C ARG A 799 20.67 4.45 33.41
N ARG A 800 21.79 4.97 32.90
CA ARG A 800 21.79 5.93 31.79
C ARG A 800 21.44 5.15 30.52
N ASP A 801 20.23 5.38 30.01
CA ASP A 801 19.77 4.76 28.77
C ASP A 801 20.44 5.46 27.57
N ASP A 802 21.50 4.85 27.02
CA ASP A 802 22.27 5.37 25.88
C ASP A 802 21.48 5.31 24.54
N ARG A 803 20.20 4.92 24.57
CA ARG A 803 19.37 4.89 23.36
C ARG A 803 19.09 6.30 22.85
N PRO A 804 19.13 6.52 21.53
CA PRO A 804 18.72 7.81 20.96
C PRO A 804 17.27 8.14 21.36
N HIS A 805 16.96 9.41 21.59
CA HIS A 805 15.62 9.78 22.05
C HIS A 805 14.58 9.59 20.93
N LEU A 806 13.51 8.84 21.22
CA LEU A 806 12.34 8.73 20.36
C LEU A 806 11.52 10.02 20.34
N PRO A 807 10.69 10.24 19.30
CA PRO A 807 9.71 11.32 19.32
C PRO A 807 8.77 11.21 20.53
N SER A 808 8.43 12.35 21.15
CA SER A 808 7.49 12.35 22.27
C SER A 808 6.06 12.12 21.77
N LEU A 809 5.52 10.91 22.01
CA LEU A 809 4.14 10.53 21.67
C LEU A 809 3.12 11.56 22.14
N ALA A 810 3.29 12.04 23.37
CA ALA A 810 2.43 13.07 23.93
C ALA A 810 2.42 14.38 23.15
N ARG A 811 3.57 14.82 22.63
CA ARG A 811 3.65 16.04 21.83
C ARG A 811 2.97 15.82 20.49
N ILE A 812 3.22 14.67 19.86
CA ILE A 812 2.63 14.30 18.57
C ILE A 812 1.10 14.24 18.66
N LEU A 813 0.58 13.47 19.63
CA LEU A 813 -0.86 13.23 19.75
C LEU A 813 -1.67 14.49 20.08
N TYR A 814 -1.08 15.46 20.80
CA TYR A 814 -1.80 16.63 21.29
C TYR A 814 -1.44 17.94 20.58
N GLN A 815 -0.60 17.86 19.54
CA GLN A 815 -0.44 18.95 18.59
C GLN A 815 -1.60 18.94 17.59
N PRO A 816 -2.12 20.10 17.14
CA PRO A 816 -3.24 20.08 16.21
C PRO A 816 -2.76 19.64 14.82
N TRP A 817 -3.29 18.49 14.37
CA TRP A 817 -2.90 17.86 13.11
C TRP A 817 -3.12 18.73 11.88
N LEU A 818 -4.17 19.56 11.89
CA LEU A 818 -4.51 20.54 10.84
C LEU A 818 -3.38 21.51 10.48
N PHE A 819 -2.40 21.68 11.35
CA PHE A 819 -1.35 22.65 11.12
C PHE A 819 -0.03 22.04 10.69
N HIS A 820 0.13 20.71 10.69
CA HIS A 820 1.37 20.07 10.30
C HIS A 820 1.85 20.51 8.90
N GLY A 821 3.06 21.05 8.81
CA GLY A 821 3.68 21.47 7.54
C GLY A 821 3.18 22.80 6.95
N THR A 822 2.21 23.48 7.58
CA THR A 822 1.67 24.77 7.12
C THR A 822 2.36 25.97 7.78
N PRO A 823 2.26 27.20 7.27
CA PRO A 823 2.76 28.39 7.98
C PRO A 823 2.19 28.55 9.41
N MET A 824 0.99 28.00 9.68
CA MET A 824 0.42 27.93 11.03
C MET A 824 1.15 26.94 11.95
N TRP A 825 1.78 25.88 11.40
CA TRP A 825 2.68 24.98 12.14
C TRP A 825 3.75 25.75 12.90
N ALA A 826 4.49 26.59 12.16
CA ALA A 826 5.65 27.30 12.67
C ALA A 826 5.26 28.34 13.72
N LYS A 827 4.10 28.97 13.56
CA LYS A 827 3.55 29.95 14.52
C LYS A 827 3.01 29.30 15.80
N LEU A 828 2.47 28.08 15.74
CA LEU A 828 1.99 27.35 16.91
C LEU A 828 3.11 26.62 17.68
N GLN A 829 4.25 26.35 17.03
CA GLN A 829 5.44 25.80 17.68
C GLN A 829 6.23 26.82 18.51
N GLY A 830 5.85 28.10 18.52
CA GLY A 830 6.53 29.13 19.30
C GLY A 830 7.96 29.35 18.83
N ARG A 831 8.12 29.77 17.57
CA ARG A 831 9.24 30.61 17.18
C ARG A 831 8.90 32.07 17.40
#